data_AF-A0A353BXF1-F1
#
_entry.id   AF-A0A353BXF1-F1
#
_cell.length_a   1.000
_cell.length_b   1.000
_cell.length_c   1.000
_cell.angle_alpha   90.00
_cell.angle_beta   90.00
_cell.angle_gamma   90.00
#
_symmetry.space_group_name_H-M   'P 1'
#
loop_
_entity.id
_entity.type
_entity.pdbx_description
1 polymer ?
#
loop_
_entity_poly.entity_id
_entity_poly.type
_entity_poly.pdbx_seq_one_letter_code
_entity_poly.pdbx_strand_id
1 'polypeptide(L)'
;MIFDSLGITALYGGIILLMILQRIFLPGKGLLKQALLLLADVLVLSCLVPPLTILVTAVLAMFCYGVALCLQKYTARAQRRTWMFLLLTANILLLLIWWVLLKYPWPKAFLRASSGAFFADKIDLIATIGLSYIFFKLIHTLVDAYRGLLPDLNLFTFLNYIFFFPTYLSGPIDRFQNFHHWINRESLKADELFFKAAFFRIFLGVVKKFILVPFFIFYAKDYGQVHLSSVYLINVAISLFAYSFYLYFDFSGYSDLAIGVAMLLGFRAPENFDAPYRARDIAEFWKRWHISLSSILREYIFLPLVRGISKHFTWIPRLAGTICGYLVTFLLCGLWHGTTLNFVLWGLWHGAGLAVHKVWAQTPFSQKLQQVKCKTVQNAFVVISIAITFCYVSFGWLFFNYSLNQIASIQAVSRLKLTAAPHYFYGNTYTWGIRLKYRPISARDKMDIDIRAKGKSWVHYADAVNVGSGTFNVYGERRNNAVTSEFSYNNLLPGDYQLRLHYQRADRNSKQRVILPVTIPDYLEHANLTADDLEAKACRLTDTGWGIRLKYHPPTRDAKVDIEYRPLQSDSWVRYRPQHVKGFRFAHIIKVQTGHSKNQSLEPGVYCIRIRYINPKKGYFSDWTERSVHIPTGPNPSGDNKDEIS
;
A
#
# COMPACT_ATOMS: atom_id res chain seq x y z
N MET A 1 7.47 -13.34 5.88
CA MET A 1 7.47 -12.49 7.11
C MET A 1 7.84 -13.41 8.26
N ILE A 2 8.59 -12.95 9.25
CA ILE A 2 9.05 -13.72 10.44
C ILE A 2 7.91 -14.46 11.19
N PHE A 3 6.66 -14.17 10.87
CA PHE A 3 5.44 -14.73 11.47
C PHE A 3 4.60 -15.53 10.47
N ASP A 4 5.22 -16.27 9.54
CA ASP A 4 4.54 -17.44 9.00
C ASP A 4 4.42 -18.52 10.09
N SER A 5 3.60 -19.54 9.86
CA SER A 5 3.35 -20.61 10.85
C SER A 5 4.66 -21.26 11.32
N LEU A 6 5.66 -21.36 10.45
CA LEU A 6 6.97 -21.92 10.75
C LEU A 6 7.79 -21.00 11.67
N GLY A 7 7.89 -19.70 11.35
CA GLY A 7 8.62 -18.72 12.15
C GLY A 7 8.02 -18.53 13.55
N ILE A 8 6.68 -18.58 13.65
CA ILE A 8 5.98 -18.56 14.94
C ILE A 8 6.30 -19.80 15.78
N THR A 9 6.29 -20.99 15.15
CA THR A 9 6.57 -22.25 15.85
C THR A 9 8.03 -22.32 16.30
N ALA A 10 8.98 -21.88 15.45
CA ALA A 10 10.39 -21.78 15.80
C ALA A 10 10.63 -20.78 16.94
N LEU A 11 9.92 -19.64 16.94
CA LEU A 11 9.98 -18.65 18.01
C LEU A 11 9.50 -19.25 19.34
N TYR A 12 8.31 -19.86 19.38
CA TYR A 12 7.76 -20.46 20.60
C TYR A 12 8.56 -21.68 21.08
N GLY A 13 9.02 -22.54 20.16
CA GLY A 13 9.90 -23.66 20.48
C GLY A 13 11.24 -23.18 21.05
N GLY A 14 11.81 -22.12 20.48
CA GLY A 14 13.02 -21.47 20.98
C GLY A 14 12.85 -20.85 22.37
N ILE A 15 11.73 -20.16 22.60
CA ILE A 15 11.38 -19.60 23.92
C ILE A 15 11.26 -20.71 24.97
N ILE A 16 10.51 -21.77 24.67
CA ILE A 16 10.31 -22.90 25.59
C ILE A 16 11.65 -23.60 25.87
N LEU A 17 12.43 -23.90 24.83
CA LEU A 17 13.76 -24.50 24.98
C LEU A 17 14.66 -23.64 25.87
N LEU A 18 14.71 -22.34 25.61
CA LEU A 18 15.53 -21.41 26.39
C LEU A 18 15.04 -21.28 27.83
N MET A 19 13.74 -21.21 28.08
CA MET A 19 13.19 -21.19 29.44
C MET A 19 13.52 -22.48 30.20
N ILE A 20 13.48 -23.64 29.52
CA ILE A 20 13.86 -24.94 30.09
C ILE A 20 15.35 -24.95 30.42
N LEU A 21 16.21 -24.58 29.46
CA LEU A 21 17.66 -24.51 29.66
C LEU A 21 18.02 -23.52 30.77
N GLN A 22 17.33 -22.39 30.82
CA GLN A 22 17.48 -21.41 31.89
C GLN A 22 17.07 -22.00 33.25
N ARG A 23 15.92 -22.65 33.35
CA ARG A 23 15.44 -23.21 34.62
C ARG A 23 16.28 -24.40 35.11
N ILE A 24 16.84 -25.20 34.20
CA ILE A 24 17.63 -26.39 34.54
C ILE A 24 19.09 -26.04 34.88
N PHE A 25 19.70 -25.06 34.20
CA PHE A 25 21.15 -24.81 34.28
C PHE A 25 21.54 -23.48 34.99
N LEU A 26 20.60 -22.68 35.51
CA LEU A 26 20.86 -21.36 36.14
C LEU A 26 20.85 -21.33 37.68
N PRO A 27 21.85 -21.90 38.35
CA PRO A 27 22.39 -21.24 39.51
C PRO A 27 23.86 -20.91 39.29
N GLY A 28 24.17 -19.77 38.63
CA GLY A 28 25.55 -19.25 38.59
C GLY A 28 25.86 -18.18 37.53
N LYS A 29 26.98 -17.44 37.70
CA LYS A 29 27.53 -16.43 36.76
C LYS A 29 28.61 -16.99 35.81
N GLY A 30 28.75 -18.32 35.73
CA GLY A 30 29.90 -18.96 35.10
C GLY A 30 29.94 -18.91 33.57
N LEU A 31 31.13 -19.14 32.99
CA LEU A 31 31.38 -19.22 31.54
C LEU A 31 30.42 -20.21 30.85
N LEU A 32 30.17 -21.36 31.48
CA LEU A 32 29.28 -22.40 30.96
C LEU A 32 27.86 -21.89 30.72
N LYS A 33 27.31 -21.06 31.63
CA LYS A 33 25.99 -20.44 31.45
C LYS A 33 25.94 -19.59 30.19
N GLN A 34 26.93 -18.73 29.99
CA GLN A 34 26.96 -17.83 28.84
C GLN A 34 27.19 -18.60 27.53
N ALA A 35 27.97 -19.70 27.57
CA ALA A 35 28.15 -20.58 26.42
C ALA A 35 26.85 -21.31 26.04
N LEU A 36 26.12 -21.85 27.02
CA LEU A 36 24.82 -22.50 26.79
C LEU A 36 23.76 -21.53 26.28
N LEU A 37 23.71 -20.30 26.83
CA LEU A 37 22.80 -19.26 26.34
C LEU A 37 23.12 -18.90 24.89
N LEU A 38 24.40 -18.69 24.56
CA LEU A 38 24.83 -18.38 23.21
C LEU A 38 24.50 -19.51 22.24
N LEU A 39 24.73 -20.76 22.64
CA LEU A 39 24.39 -21.92 21.82
C LEU A 39 22.89 -21.93 21.52
N ALA A 40 22.06 -21.70 22.53
CA ALA A 40 20.61 -21.70 22.35
C ALA A 40 20.13 -20.50 21.51
N ASP A 41 20.69 -19.30 21.70
CA ASP A 41 20.45 -18.14 20.83
C ASP A 41 20.77 -18.46 19.35
N VAL A 42 21.94 -19.06 19.09
CA VAL A 42 22.38 -19.44 17.73
C VAL A 42 21.49 -20.54 17.14
N LEU A 43 21.08 -21.53 17.93
CA LEU A 43 20.15 -22.58 17.48
C LEU A 43 18.81 -21.99 17.05
N VAL A 44 18.22 -21.10 17.86
CA VAL A 44 16.96 -20.42 17.50
C VAL A 44 17.15 -19.58 16.25
N LEU A 45 18.25 -18.82 16.15
CA LEU A 45 18.53 -18.02 14.96
C LEU A 45 18.73 -18.87 13.71
N SER A 46 19.30 -20.08 13.82
CA SER A 46 19.49 -20.97 12.68
C SER A 46 18.18 -21.43 12.03
N CYS A 47 17.06 -21.36 12.77
CA CYS A 47 15.71 -21.59 12.26
C CYS A 47 15.08 -20.34 11.63
N LEU A 48 15.59 -19.14 11.95
CA LEU A 48 14.98 -17.86 11.56
C LEU A 48 15.72 -17.15 10.43
N VAL A 49 17.04 -17.36 10.32
CA VAL A 49 17.90 -16.74 9.31
C VAL A 49 18.85 -17.77 8.70
N PRO A 50 19.30 -17.56 7.45
CA PRO A 50 20.25 -18.45 6.80
C PRO A 50 21.54 -18.61 7.62
N PRO A 51 22.14 -19.81 7.72
CA PRO A 51 23.37 -20.04 8.49
C PRO A 51 24.54 -19.12 8.07
N LEU A 52 24.63 -18.78 6.78
CA LEU A 52 25.62 -17.84 6.26
C LEU A 52 25.49 -16.44 6.90
N THR A 53 24.27 -16.01 7.22
CA THR A 53 24.01 -14.72 7.89
C THR A 53 24.59 -14.72 9.31
N ILE A 54 24.40 -15.83 10.04
CA ILE A 54 24.95 -16.01 11.39
C ILE A 54 26.48 -16.02 11.34
N LEU A 55 27.07 -16.78 10.39
CA LEU A 55 28.52 -16.85 10.22
C LEU A 55 29.14 -15.48 9.90
N VAL A 56 28.58 -14.75 8.94
CA VAL A 56 29.07 -13.41 8.57
C VAL A 56 28.93 -12.44 9.75
N THR A 57 27.80 -12.50 10.47
CA THR A 57 27.60 -11.72 11.69
C THR A 57 28.67 -12.04 12.74
N ALA A 58 29.00 -13.33 12.93
CA ALA A 58 30.00 -13.76 13.91
C ALA A 58 31.39 -13.23 13.56
N VAL A 59 31.79 -13.34 12.29
CA VAL A 59 33.08 -12.81 11.80
C VAL A 59 33.18 -11.31 12.05
N LEU A 60 32.15 -10.54 11.69
CA LEU A 60 32.11 -9.09 11.92
C LEU A 60 32.10 -8.74 13.40
N ALA A 61 31.36 -9.49 14.22
CA ALA A 61 31.31 -9.31 15.66
C ALA A 61 32.69 -9.56 16.27
N MET A 62 33.37 -10.64 15.91
CA MET A 62 34.73 -10.96 16.39
C MET A 62 35.74 -9.86 16.03
N PHE A 63 35.67 -9.35 14.79
CA PHE A 63 36.52 -8.26 14.37
C PHE A 63 36.26 -6.98 15.18
N CYS A 64 34.98 -6.60 15.33
CA CYS A 64 34.59 -5.45 16.14
C CYS A 64 34.96 -5.61 17.62
N TYR A 65 34.86 -6.83 18.17
CA TYR A 65 35.28 -7.14 19.53
C TYR A 65 36.78 -6.89 19.74
N GLY A 66 37.62 -7.39 18.83
CA GLY A 66 39.07 -7.15 18.88
C GLY A 66 39.42 -5.67 18.83
N VAL A 67 38.74 -4.91 17.97
CA VAL A 67 38.91 -3.45 17.89
C VAL A 67 38.42 -2.74 19.15
N ALA A 68 37.27 -3.11 19.68
CA ALA A 68 36.71 -2.54 20.89
C ALA A 68 37.65 -2.77 22.11
N LEU A 69 38.26 -3.95 22.24
CA LEU A 69 39.29 -4.22 23.25
C LEU A 69 40.52 -3.31 23.09
N CYS A 70 41.00 -3.14 21.86
CA CYS A 70 42.11 -2.21 21.58
C CYS A 70 41.75 -0.77 21.98
N LEU A 71 40.54 -0.31 21.64
CA LEU A 71 40.07 1.02 22.01
C LEU A 71 39.99 1.18 23.53
N GLN A 72 39.39 0.22 24.25
CA GLN A 72 39.27 0.28 25.71
C GLN A 72 40.64 0.32 26.40
N LYS A 73 41.61 -0.46 25.92
CA LYS A 73 42.96 -0.54 26.52
C LYS A 73 43.82 0.70 26.27
N TYR A 74 43.73 1.32 25.10
CA TYR A 74 44.71 2.32 24.67
C TYR A 74 44.17 3.75 24.57
N THR A 75 42.85 3.99 24.67
CA THR A 75 42.30 5.36 24.50
C THR A 75 42.67 6.31 25.64
N ALA A 76 42.94 5.80 26.86
CA ALA A 76 43.42 6.62 27.98
C ALA A 76 44.82 7.22 27.74
N ARG A 77 45.58 6.72 26.76
CA ARG A 77 46.94 7.19 26.48
C ARG A 77 46.91 8.32 25.45
N ALA A 78 47.18 9.55 25.90
CA ALA A 78 47.14 10.75 25.06
C ALA A 78 47.92 10.63 23.74
N GLN A 79 49.11 10.01 23.76
CA GLN A 79 49.95 9.77 22.57
C GLN A 79 49.31 8.89 21.49
N ARG A 80 48.32 8.05 21.83
CA ARG A 80 47.66 7.13 20.87
C ARG A 80 46.28 7.60 20.44
N ARG A 81 45.82 8.76 20.92
CA ARG A 81 44.45 9.24 20.71
C ARG A 81 44.08 9.41 19.23
N THR A 82 45.00 9.93 18.41
CA THR A 82 44.80 10.07 16.95
C THR A 82 44.68 8.72 16.27
N TRP A 83 45.55 7.77 16.60
CA TRP A 83 45.49 6.40 16.05
C TRP A 83 44.22 5.66 16.45
N MET A 84 43.74 5.83 17.68
CA MET A 84 42.47 5.24 18.12
C MET A 84 41.27 5.86 17.40
N PHE A 85 41.32 7.17 17.12
CA PHE A 85 40.30 7.83 16.30
C PHE A 85 40.31 7.32 14.85
N LEU A 86 41.49 7.14 14.24
CA LEU A 86 41.63 6.57 12.90
C LEU A 86 41.14 5.12 12.85
N LEU A 87 41.50 4.30 13.85
CA LEU A 87 41.05 2.91 13.96
C LEU A 87 39.53 2.82 14.07
N LEU A 88 38.92 3.64 14.94
CA LEU A 88 37.47 3.75 15.06
C LEU A 88 36.83 4.15 13.73
N THR A 89 37.36 5.19 13.09
CA THR A 89 36.82 5.73 11.83
C THR A 89 36.91 4.70 10.71
N ALA A 90 38.05 4.03 10.54
CA ALA A 90 38.23 2.97 9.56
C ALA A 90 37.25 1.81 9.77
N ASN A 91 36.99 1.43 11.03
CA ASN A 91 36.03 0.37 11.35
C ASN A 91 34.58 0.78 11.09
N ILE A 92 34.18 2.00 11.43
CA ILE A 92 32.84 2.51 11.11
C ILE A 92 32.66 2.58 9.58
N LEU A 93 33.69 3.01 8.84
CA LEU A 93 33.66 3.02 7.37
C LEU A 93 33.53 1.60 6.80
N LEU A 94 34.26 0.62 7.34
CA LEU A 94 34.13 -0.78 6.93
C LEU A 94 32.70 -1.30 7.15
N LEU A 95 32.13 -1.05 8.34
CA LEU A 95 30.75 -1.42 8.63
C LEU A 95 29.77 -0.73 7.69
N LEU A 96 29.98 0.55 7.38
CA LEU A 96 29.14 1.32 6.46
C LEU A 96 29.21 0.76 5.04
N ILE A 97 30.42 0.45 4.54
CA ILE A 97 30.62 -0.19 3.25
C ILE A 97 29.88 -1.52 3.21
N TRP A 98 30.05 -2.36 4.23
CA TRP A 98 29.37 -3.64 4.32
C TRP A 98 27.84 -3.50 4.32
N TRP A 99 27.31 -2.54 5.09
CA TRP A 99 25.87 -2.23 5.09
C TRP A 99 25.38 -1.77 3.70
N VAL A 100 26.14 -0.91 3.01
CA VAL A 100 25.81 -0.46 1.65
C VAL A 100 25.83 -1.63 0.65
N LEU A 101 26.84 -2.50 0.71
CA LEU A 101 26.98 -3.68 -0.15
C LEU A 101 25.77 -4.62 -0.04
N LEU A 102 25.28 -4.86 1.18
CA LEU A 102 24.14 -5.74 1.40
C LEU A 102 22.80 -5.10 1.03
N LYS A 103 22.66 -3.80 1.28
CA LYS A 103 21.38 -3.11 1.16
C LYS A 103 21.08 -2.61 -0.25
N TYR A 104 22.07 -2.10 -0.96
CA TYR A 104 21.86 -1.49 -2.27
C TYR A 104 22.05 -2.51 -3.40
N PRO A 105 21.26 -2.44 -4.50
CA PRO A 105 21.41 -3.37 -5.62
C PRO A 105 22.65 -3.10 -6.49
N TRP A 106 23.02 -1.82 -6.66
CA TRP A 106 24.10 -1.41 -7.57
C TRP A 106 25.51 -1.95 -7.22
N PRO A 107 25.92 -2.07 -5.94
CA PRO A 107 27.22 -2.66 -5.63
C PRO A 107 27.25 -4.16 -5.95
N LYS A 108 26.13 -4.87 -5.75
CA LYS A 108 26.00 -6.29 -6.12
C LYS A 108 26.09 -6.47 -7.64
N ALA A 109 25.45 -5.58 -8.40
CA ALA A 109 25.55 -5.57 -9.86
C ALA A 109 27.00 -5.31 -10.32
N PHE A 110 27.70 -4.38 -9.67
CA PHE A 110 29.12 -4.12 -9.95
C PHE A 110 30.00 -5.35 -9.64
N LEU A 111 29.81 -6.00 -8.49
CA LEU A 111 30.53 -7.23 -8.13
C LEU A 111 30.26 -8.37 -9.09
N ARG A 112 29.00 -8.53 -9.54
CA ARG A 112 28.61 -9.52 -10.55
C ARG A 112 29.33 -9.27 -11.88
N ALA A 113 29.51 -8.02 -12.26
CA ALA A 113 30.21 -7.63 -13.49
C ALA A 113 31.74 -7.81 -13.38
N SER A 114 32.34 -7.60 -12.20
CA SER A 114 33.80 -7.61 -12.01
C SER A 114 34.39 -8.94 -11.56
N SER A 115 33.65 -9.73 -10.78
CA SER A 115 34.13 -10.97 -10.14
C SER A 115 33.35 -12.23 -10.55
N GLY A 116 32.45 -12.11 -11.52
CA GLY A 116 31.52 -13.16 -11.93
C GLY A 116 30.34 -13.35 -10.98
N ALA A 117 29.36 -14.16 -11.38
CA ALA A 117 28.11 -14.36 -10.63
C ALA A 117 28.31 -15.03 -9.25
N PHE A 118 29.36 -15.83 -9.08
CA PHE A 118 29.56 -16.64 -7.87
C PHE A 118 29.57 -15.83 -6.56
N PHE A 119 30.33 -14.74 -6.50
CA PHE A 119 30.40 -13.90 -5.28
C PHE A 119 29.11 -13.09 -5.07
N ALA A 120 28.52 -12.55 -6.14
CA ALA A 120 27.28 -11.79 -6.06
C ALA A 120 26.10 -12.64 -5.57
N ASP A 121 26.00 -13.90 -6.03
CA ASP A 121 24.90 -14.79 -5.68
C ASP A 121 25.01 -15.29 -4.22
N LYS A 122 26.23 -15.44 -3.68
CA LYS A 122 26.43 -15.72 -2.25
C LYS A 122 26.01 -14.56 -1.35
N ILE A 123 26.16 -13.32 -1.81
CA ILE A 123 25.70 -12.12 -1.08
C ILE A 123 24.17 -12.10 -0.99
N ASP A 124 23.46 -12.59 -2.01
CA ASP A 124 22.00 -12.67 -1.99
C ASP A 124 21.46 -13.74 -1.01
N LEU A 125 22.30 -14.69 -0.58
CA LEU A 125 21.97 -15.66 0.49
C LEU A 125 22.08 -15.07 1.90
N ILE A 126 22.65 -13.87 2.05
CA ILE A 126 22.71 -13.17 3.34
C ILE A 126 21.39 -12.44 3.55
N ALA A 127 20.66 -12.82 4.60
CA ALA A 127 19.42 -12.16 4.95
C ALA A 127 19.71 -10.74 5.44
N THR A 128 19.06 -9.74 4.84
CA THR A 128 19.18 -8.33 5.25
C THR A 128 18.36 -7.99 6.49
N ILE A 129 17.39 -8.85 6.83
CA ILE A 129 16.59 -8.78 8.05
C ILE A 129 17.49 -8.96 9.28
N GLY A 130 17.31 -8.11 10.31
CA GLY A 130 18.13 -8.11 11.54
C GLY A 130 19.50 -7.45 11.42
N LEU A 131 20.18 -7.55 10.28
CA LEU A 131 21.53 -6.99 10.10
C LEU A 131 21.62 -5.48 10.34
N SER A 132 20.56 -4.74 10.00
CA SER A 132 20.51 -3.29 10.27
C SER A 132 20.47 -2.95 11.76
N TYR A 133 19.92 -3.82 12.62
CA TYR A 133 19.89 -3.62 14.07
C TYR A 133 21.24 -3.98 14.69
N ILE A 134 21.86 -5.05 14.21
CA ILE A 134 23.20 -5.47 14.63
C ILE A 134 24.24 -4.42 14.26
N PHE A 135 24.13 -3.81 13.09
CA PHE A 135 24.97 -2.69 12.68
C PHE A 135 25.00 -1.56 13.72
N PHE A 136 23.83 -1.19 14.28
CA PHE A 136 23.78 -0.21 15.37
C PHE A 136 24.44 -0.72 16.65
N LYS A 137 24.23 -1.99 17.03
CA LYS A 137 24.89 -2.60 18.20
C LYS A 137 26.41 -2.57 18.09
N LEU A 138 26.96 -2.85 16.90
CA LEU A 138 28.40 -2.84 16.63
C LEU A 138 28.96 -1.41 16.67
N ILE A 139 28.33 -0.45 16.00
CA ILE A 139 28.75 0.97 16.04
C ILE A 139 28.70 1.51 17.47
N HIS A 140 27.59 1.26 18.18
CA HIS A 140 27.44 1.65 19.57
C HIS A 140 28.61 1.13 20.41
N THR A 141 28.94 -0.16 20.30
CA THR A 141 30.05 -0.77 21.05
C THR A 141 31.38 -0.09 20.72
N LEU A 142 31.71 0.10 19.44
CA LEU A 142 32.97 0.73 19.05
C LEU A 142 33.10 2.18 19.54
N VAL A 143 32.03 2.97 19.39
CA VAL A 143 32.03 4.37 19.80
C VAL A 143 32.09 4.50 21.31
N ASP A 144 31.36 3.68 22.06
CA ASP A 144 31.38 3.73 23.53
C ASP A 144 32.69 3.17 24.10
N ALA A 145 33.33 2.21 23.42
CA ALA A 145 34.68 1.75 23.76
C ALA A 145 35.68 2.89 23.65
N TYR A 146 35.62 3.66 22.55
CA TYR A 146 36.45 4.85 22.36
C TYR A 146 36.13 5.97 23.36
N ARG A 147 34.86 6.14 23.76
CA ARG A 147 34.47 7.14 24.77
C ARG A 147 34.80 6.71 26.20
N GLY A 148 35.24 5.48 26.43
CA GLY A 148 35.49 4.94 27.77
C GLY A 148 34.21 4.71 28.58
N LEU A 149 33.08 4.47 27.90
CA LEU A 149 31.75 4.30 28.52
C LEU A 149 31.30 2.83 28.59
N LEU A 150 32.07 1.90 28.01
CA LEU A 150 31.77 0.47 28.10
C LEU A 150 32.30 -0.14 29.41
N PRO A 151 31.54 -1.07 30.02
CA PRO A 151 32.08 -1.97 31.03
C PRO A 151 33.11 -2.93 30.40
N ASP A 152 33.77 -3.72 31.24
CA ASP A 152 34.75 -4.69 30.78
C ASP A 152 34.16 -5.67 29.76
N LEU A 153 34.82 -5.74 28.60
CA LEU A 153 34.39 -6.57 27.49
C LEU A 153 34.80 -8.02 27.74
N ASN A 154 33.79 -8.88 27.92
CA ASN A 154 33.94 -10.33 27.91
C ASN A 154 33.41 -10.90 26.59
N LEU A 155 34.15 -11.82 25.97
CA LEU A 155 33.81 -12.38 24.67
C LEU A 155 32.42 -13.03 24.65
N PHE A 156 32.10 -13.89 25.62
CA PHE A 156 30.82 -14.57 25.66
C PHE A 156 29.67 -13.61 25.93
N THR A 157 29.86 -12.62 26.80
CA THR A 157 28.85 -11.59 27.06
C THR A 157 28.59 -10.75 25.81
N PHE A 158 29.65 -10.38 25.07
CA PHE A 158 29.54 -9.65 23.82
C PHE A 158 28.85 -10.47 22.72
N LEU A 159 29.20 -11.74 22.54
CA LEU A 159 28.53 -12.60 21.55
C LEU A 159 27.06 -12.83 21.90
N ASN A 160 26.72 -13.07 23.17
CA ASN A 160 25.32 -13.13 23.62
C ASN A 160 24.59 -11.81 23.32
N TYR A 161 25.21 -10.66 23.57
CA TYR A 161 24.61 -9.35 23.24
C TYR A 161 24.29 -9.18 21.74
N ILE A 162 25.19 -9.62 20.86
CA ILE A 162 25.00 -9.55 19.40
C ILE A 162 23.96 -10.56 18.93
N PHE A 163 24.03 -11.80 19.42
CA PHE A 163 23.18 -12.90 18.98
C PHE A 163 21.87 -13.06 19.77
N PHE A 164 21.59 -12.18 20.73
CA PHE A 164 20.38 -12.24 21.55
C PHE A 164 19.10 -12.25 20.70
N PHE A 165 18.55 -13.45 20.49
CA PHE A 165 17.52 -13.69 19.48
C PHE A 165 16.25 -12.84 19.67
N PRO A 166 15.77 -12.49 20.89
CA PRO A 166 14.52 -11.73 21.04
C PRO A 166 14.61 -10.38 20.35
N THR A 167 15.81 -9.79 20.29
CA THR A 167 16.04 -8.47 19.71
C THR A 167 16.78 -8.49 18.37
N TYR A 168 17.15 -9.68 17.85
CA TYR A 168 18.02 -9.80 16.69
C TYR A 168 17.40 -9.28 15.39
N LEU A 169 16.14 -9.63 15.11
CA LEU A 169 15.51 -9.35 13.80
C LEU A 169 14.99 -7.91 13.67
N SER A 170 14.23 -7.43 14.65
CA SER A 170 13.67 -6.07 14.67
C SER A 170 13.23 -5.62 16.07
N GLY A 171 13.87 -6.12 17.13
CA GLY A 171 13.52 -5.73 18.49
C GLY A 171 14.10 -4.38 18.90
N PRO A 172 13.86 -3.95 20.14
CA PRO A 172 14.52 -2.77 20.68
C PRO A 172 16.05 -2.88 20.55
N ILE A 173 16.68 -1.80 20.06
CA ILE A 173 18.14 -1.71 19.95
C ILE A 173 18.68 -1.48 21.36
N ASP A 174 19.12 -2.56 21.99
CA ASP A 174 19.74 -2.51 23.31
C ASP A 174 21.18 -1.96 23.26
N ARG A 175 21.67 -1.51 24.40
CA ARG A 175 23.06 -1.09 24.61
C ARG A 175 23.82 -2.16 25.36
N PHE A 176 25.12 -2.27 25.09
CA PHE A 176 25.96 -3.27 25.73
C PHE A 176 25.96 -3.12 27.26
N GLN A 177 25.94 -1.89 27.79
CA GLN A 177 25.93 -1.65 29.23
C GLN A 177 24.70 -2.24 29.94
N ASN A 178 23.52 -2.07 29.34
CA ASN A 178 22.29 -2.64 29.88
C ASN A 178 22.32 -4.17 29.79
N PHE A 179 22.70 -4.73 28.63
CA PHE A 179 22.79 -6.18 28.46
C PHE A 179 23.80 -6.82 29.42
N HIS A 180 24.99 -6.21 29.56
CA HIS A 180 26.04 -6.63 30.49
C HIS A 180 25.55 -6.63 31.94
N HIS A 181 24.73 -5.65 32.33
CA HIS A 181 24.13 -5.62 33.67
C HIS A 181 23.21 -6.83 33.90
N TRP A 182 22.31 -7.14 32.95
CA TRP A 182 21.33 -8.22 33.12
C TRP A 182 21.91 -9.62 33.03
N ILE A 183 22.88 -9.87 32.14
CA ILE A 183 23.48 -11.21 32.00
C ILE A 183 24.30 -11.63 33.23
N ASN A 184 24.94 -10.64 33.89
CA ASN A 184 25.80 -10.84 35.05
C ASN A 184 25.05 -10.78 36.38
N ARG A 185 23.77 -10.37 36.36
CA ARG A 185 22.92 -10.42 37.54
C ARG A 185 22.66 -11.88 37.92
N GLU A 186 22.64 -12.15 39.23
CA GLU A 186 22.16 -13.45 39.72
C GLU A 186 20.72 -13.63 39.28
N SER A 187 20.39 -14.85 38.85
CA SER A 187 19.05 -15.24 38.41
C SER A 187 18.04 -14.57 39.34
N LEU A 188 17.16 -13.72 38.78
CA LEU A 188 16.03 -13.21 39.54
C LEU A 188 15.34 -14.46 40.08
N LYS A 189 15.41 -14.70 41.39
CA LYS A 189 14.45 -15.60 42.06
C LYS A 189 13.11 -15.25 41.45
N ALA A 190 12.45 -16.22 40.81
CA ALA A 190 11.29 -16.00 39.96
C ALA A 190 10.37 -14.96 40.58
N ASP A 191 10.55 -13.70 40.18
CA ASP A 191 9.81 -12.60 40.74
C ASP A 191 8.46 -12.72 40.07
N GLU A 192 7.47 -13.19 40.82
CA GLU A 192 6.14 -13.48 40.32
C GLU A 192 5.58 -12.26 39.56
N LEU A 193 5.92 -11.06 40.01
CA LEU A 193 5.57 -9.82 39.33
C LEU A 193 6.28 -9.66 37.99
N PHE A 194 7.55 -10.00 37.90
CA PHE A 194 8.33 -9.96 36.66
C PHE A 194 7.82 -10.97 35.63
N PHE A 195 7.46 -12.18 36.07
CA PHE A 195 6.86 -13.21 35.21
C PHE A 195 5.47 -12.78 34.71
N LYS A 196 4.60 -12.28 35.60
CA LYS A 196 3.27 -11.75 35.23
C LYS A 196 3.39 -10.59 34.23
N ALA A 197 4.32 -9.67 34.45
CA ALA A 197 4.56 -8.55 33.55
C ALA A 197 5.05 -9.04 32.17
N ALA A 198 5.94 -10.03 32.13
CA ALA A 198 6.41 -10.63 30.88
C ALA A 198 5.27 -11.27 30.09
N PHE A 199 4.42 -12.06 30.74
CA PHE A 199 3.26 -12.70 30.11
C PHE A 199 2.25 -11.67 29.61
N PHE A 200 1.94 -10.65 30.43
CA PHE A 200 1.03 -9.56 30.02
C PHE A 200 1.58 -8.80 28.80
N ARG A 201 2.90 -8.58 28.75
CA ARG A 201 3.55 -7.94 27.59
C ARG A 201 3.40 -8.79 26.33
N ILE A 202 3.65 -10.10 26.42
CA ILE A 202 3.46 -11.03 25.31
C ILE A 202 2.00 -11.02 24.85
N PHE A 203 1.04 -11.09 25.77
CA PHE A 203 -0.39 -11.03 25.48
C PHE A 203 -0.76 -9.76 24.70
N LEU A 204 -0.31 -8.58 25.15
CA LEU A 204 -0.51 -7.33 24.42
C LEU A 204 0.09 -7.37 23.00
N GLY A 205 1.29 -7.93 22.87
CA GLY A 205 1.95 -8.12 21.58
C GLY A 205 1.12 -8.99 20.63
N VAL A 206 0.59 -10.12 21.12
CA VAL A 206 -0.29 -11.01 20.37
C VAL A 206 -1.57 -10.28 19.92
N VAL A 207 -2.25 -9.59 20.84
CA VAL A 207 -3.47 -8.83 20.52
C VAL A 207 -3.20 -7.78 19.43
N LYS A 208 -2.13 -7.00 19.55
CA LYS A 208 -1.78 -6.00 18.54
C LYS A 208 -1.49 -6.64 17.18
N LYS A 209 -0.67 -7.70 17.16
CA LYS A 209 -0.16 -8.31 15.93
C LYS A 209 -1.18 -9.18 15.20
N PHE A 210 -2.02 -9.91 15.92
CA PHE A 210 -2.94 -10.89 15.34
C PHE A 210 -4.41 -10.47 15.34
N ILE A 211 -4.77 -9.41 16.08
CA ILE A 211 -6.15 -8.88 16.10
C ILE A 211 -6.19 -7.49 15.45
N LEU A 212 -5.40 -6.53 15.96
CA LEU A 212 -5.48 -5.14 15.49
C LEU A 212 -4.88 -4.96 14.10
N VAL A 213 -3.74 -5.59 13.81
CA VAL A 213 -3.09 -5.48 12.49
C VAL A 213 -4.01 -5.96 11.35
N PRO A 214 -4.64 -7.16 11.39
CA PRO A 214 -5.60 -7.58 10.37
C PRO A 214 -6.77 -6.60 10.19
N PHE A 215 -7.26 -5.98 11.27
CA PHE A 215 -8.30 -4.97 11.18
C PHE A 215 -7.83 -3.71 10.45
N PHE A 216 -6.68 -3.15 10.81
CA PHE A 216 -6.21 -1.89 10.20
C PHE A 216 -5.69 -2.07 8.78
N ILE A 217 -5.03 -3.19 8.47
CA ILE A 217 -4.51 -3.45 7.12
C ILE A 217 -5.63 -3.55 6.09
N PHE A 218 -6.82 -4.02 6.49
CA PHE A 218 -8.02 -4.06 5.64
C PHE A 218 -8.42 -2.65 5.13
N TYR A 219 -8.26 -1.63 5.97
CA TYR A 219 -8.54 -0.23 5.61
C TYR A 219 -7.33 0.51 5.03
N ALA A 220 -6.11 0.08 5.35
CA ALA A 220 -4.85 0.64 4.84
C ALA A 220 -4.55 0.18 3.39
N LYS A 221 -5.49 0.42 2.49
CA LYS A 221 -5.43 0.01 1.08
C LYS A 221 -4.25 0.67 0.36
N ASP A 222 -3.45 -0.12 -0.34
CA ASP A 222 -2.45 0.36 -1.28
C ASP A 222 -3.15 0.90 -2.55
N TYR A 223 -3.49 2.19 -2.57
CA TYR A 223 -4.04 2.84 -3.77
C TYR A 223 -3.09 2.89 -4.97
N GLY A 224 -1.82 2.50 -4.81
CA GLY A 224 -0.94 2.21 -5.94
C GLY A 224 -1.27 0.91 -6.67
N GLN A 225 -2.08 0.03 -6.08
CA GLN A 225 -2.54 -1.25 -6.63
C GLN A 225 -4.05 -1.49 -6.52
N VAL A 226 -4.82 -0.60 -5.89
CA VAL A 226 -6.24 -0.83 -5.53
C VAL A 226 -7.23 0.07 -6.27
N HIS A 227 -8.34 -0.58 -6.62
CA HIS A 227 -9.55 -0.20 -7.36
C HIS A 227 -10.04 1.23 -7.20
N LEU A 228 -10.34 1.83 -8.35
CA LEU A 228 -10.75 3.22 -8.52
C LEU A 228 -12.22 3.35 -8.94
N SER A 229 -13.11 2.60 -8.28
CA SER A 229 -14.49 3.06 -8.11
C SER A 229 -14.44 4.25 -7.14
N SER A 230 -14.19 5.44 -7.70
CA SER A 230 -14.11 6.73 -6.99
C SER A 230 -13.09 6.83 -5.84
N VAL A 231 -11.83 7.16 -6.17
CA VAL A 231 -10.89 7.66 -5.14
C VAL A 231 -11.26 9.10 -4.85
N TYR A 232 -12.09 9.25 -3.83
CA TYR A 232 -12.23 10.52 -3.15
C TYR A 232 -11.00 10.75 -2.26
N LEU A 233 -10.59 12.01 -2.09
CA LEU A 233 -9.50 12.38 -1.20
C LEU A 233 -9.69 11.83 0.23
N ILE A 234 -10.95 11.70 0.66
CA ILE A 234 -11.32 11.11 1.96
C ILE A 234 -10.90 9.63 2.06
N ASN A 235 -10.98 8.86 0.97
CA ASN A 235 -10.60 7.43 0.96
C ASN A 235 -9.07 7.27 1.10
N VAL A 236 -8.30 8.19 0.52
CA VAL A 236 -6.84 8.25 0.70
C VAL A 236 -6.49 8.63 2.13
N ALA A 237 -7.18 9.63 2.70
CA ALA A 237 -6.98 10.05 4.08
C ALA A 237 -7.30 8.92 5.09
N ILE A 238 -8.41 8.20 4.89
CA ILE A 238 -8.78 7.03 5.71
C ILE A 238 -7.71 5.94 5.62
N SER A 239 -7.25 5.60 4.41
CA SER A 239 -6.17 4.62 4.24
C SER A 239 -4.89 5.06 4.93
N LEU A 240 -4.53 6.34 4.84
CA LEU A 240 -3.32 6.86 5.47
C LEU A 240 -3.38 6.79 7.00
N PHE A 241 -4.53 7.11 7.59
CA PHE A 241 -4.73 6.96 9.03
C PHE A 241 -4.75 5.49 9.44
N ALA A 242 -5.43 4.62 8.69
CA ALA A 242 -5.42 3.19 8.92
C ALA A 242 -3.99 2.61 8.81
N TYR A 243 -3.20 3.07 7.85
CA TYR A 243 -1.80 2.70 7.67
C TYR A 243 -0.93 3.14 8.86
N SER A 244 -1.20 4.33 9.41
CA SER A 244 -0.52 4.82 10.62
C SER A 244 -0.73 3.85 11.79
N PHE A 245 -1.99 3.47 12.05
CA PHE A 245 -2.31 2.51 13.11
C PHE A 245 -1.77 1.10 12.81
N TYR A 246 -1.89 0.63 11.56
CA TYR A 246 -1.27 -0.63 11.13
C TYR A 246 0.23 -0.65 11.44
N LEU A 247 0.98 0.35 10.98
CA LEU A 247 2.43 0.45 11.19
C LEU A 247 2.77 0.49 12.69
N TYR A 248 2.00 1.24 13.47
CA TYR A 248 2.17 1.29 14.92
C TYR A 248 1.92 -0.06 15.59
N PHE A 249 0.79 -0.71 15.33
CA PHE A 249 0.44 -1.97 15.98
C PHE A 249 1.30 -3.14 15.52
N ASP A 250 1.70 -3.15 14.25
CA ASP A 250 2.56 -4.19 13.70
C ASP A 250 3.95 -4.19 14.36
N PHE A 251 4.49 -2.98 14.55
CA PHE A 251 5.83 -2.82 15.10
C PHE A 251 5.85 -2.77 16.63
N SER A 252 4.89 -2.10 17.26
CA SER A 252 4.77 -2.13 18.72
C SER A 252 4.36 -3.50 19.23
N GLY A 253 3.51 -4.24 18.50
CA GLY A 253 3.17 -5.62 18.81
C GLY A 253 4.40 -6.54 18.77
N TYR A 254 5.25 -6.39 17.74
CA TYR A 254 6.54 -7.08 17.70
C TYR A 254 7.44 -6.72 18.89
N SER A 255 7.54 -5.43 19.19
CA SER A 255 8.38 -4.95 20.29
C SER A 255 7.91 -5.48 21.64
N ASP A 256 6.60 -5.55 21.86
CA ASP A 256 6.01 -6.14 23.07
C ASP A 256 6.35 -7.64 23.20
N LEU A 257 6.26 -8.40 22.11
CA LEU A 257 6.69 -9.81 22.09
C LEU A 257 8.18 -9.94 22.44
N ALA A 258 9.04 -9.15 21.78
CA ALA A 258 10.49 -9.17 22.03
C ALA A 258 10.84 -8.81 23.48
N ILE A 259 10.22 -7.77 24.04
CA ILE A 259 10.43 -7.34 25.43
C ILE A 259 9.93 -8.41 26.40
N GLY A 260 8.72 -8.93 26.20
CA GLY A 260 8.15 -9.96 27.08
C GLY A 260 8.97 -11.25 27.08
N VAL A 261 9.46 -11.68 25.91
CA VAL A 261 10.37 -12.83 25.81
C VAL A 261 11.71 -12.55 26.49
N ALA A 262 12.30 -11.38 26.28
CA ALA A 262 13.53 -11.00 26.98
C ALA A 262 13.35 -11.03 28.51
N MET A 263 12.18 -10.60 29.01
CA MET A 263 11.84 -10.67 30.44
C MET A 263 11.70 -12.12 30.92
N LEU A 264 11.09 -13.02 30.16
CA LEU A 264 11.07 -14.45 30.51
C LEU A 264 12.48 -15.04 30.61
N LEU A 265 13.44 -14.47 29.86
CA LEU A 265 14.85 -14.86 29.88
C LEU A 265 15.67 -14.16 30.97
N GLY A 266 15.05 -13.33 31.82
CA GLY A 266 15.72 -12.58 32.88
C GLY A 266 16.33 -11.25 32.46
N PHE A 267 16.09 -10.78 31.22
CA PHE A 267 16.61 -9.53 30.68
C PHE A 267 15.54 -8.43 30.66
N ARG A 268 15.94 -7.16 30.84
CA ARG A 268 15.06 -6.01 30.55
C ARG A 268 15.56 -5.28 29.32
N ALA A 269 14.95 -5.60 28.17
CA ALA A 269 15.16 -4.86 26.93
C ALA A 269 14.56 -3.44 27.04
N PRO A 270 15.12 -2.45 26.33
CA PRO A 270 14.60 -1.08 26.37
C PRO A 270 13.23 -0.97 25.69
N GLU A 271 12.51 0.09 26.02
CA GLU A 271 11.24 0.39 25.39
C GLU A 271 11.41 0.97 23.98
N ASN A 272 10.46 0.65 23.11
CA ASN A 272 10.42 1.15 21.74
C ASN A 272 9.24 2.10 21.48
N PHE A 273 8.15 2.00 22.26
CA PHE A 273 6.95 2.80 22.06
C PHE A 273 6.31 3.24 23.36
N ASP A 274 5.90 4.52 23.44
CA ASP A 274 5.13 5.08 24.55
C ASP A 274 3.99 5.98 24.04
N ALA A 275 2.88 5.36 23.63
CA ALA A 275 1.69 6.04 23.09
C ALA A 275 2.03 7.20 22.11
N PRO A 276 2.77 6.95 21.01
CA PRO A 276 3.36 7.99 20.17
C PRO A 276 2.33 8.93 19.53
N TYR A 277 1.14 8.45 19.20
CA TYR A 277 0.08 9.28 18.62
C TYR A 277 -0.66 10.16 19.63
N ARG A 278 -0.28 10.12 20.92
CA ARG A 278 -0.67 11.12 21.93
C ARG A 278 0.36 12.24 22.09
N ALA A 279 1.40 12.29 21.26
CA ALA A 279 2.39 13.35 21.30
C ALA A 279 1.80 14.70 20.91
N ARG A 280 2.12 15.75 21.67
CA ARG A 280 1.63 17.12 21.40
C ARG A 280 2.44 17.83 20.33
N ASP A 281 3.66 17.39 20.11
CA ASP A 281 4.55 17.95 19.10
C ASP A 281 5.45 16.87 18.52
N ILE A 282 6.10 17.20 17.41
CA ILE A 282 6.97 16.26 16.68
C ILE A 282 8.22 15.85 17.47
N ALA A 283 8.70 16.68 18.41
CA ALA A 283 9.82 16.30 19.28
C ALA A 283 9.38 15.31 20.36
N GLU A 284 8.18 15.46 20.91
CA GLU A 284 7.54 14.48 21.80
C GLU A 284 7.25 13.17 21.04
N PHE A 285 6.80 13.24 19.78
CA PHE A 285 6.57 12.05 18.96
C PHE A 285 7.83 11.18 18.84
N TRP A 286 8.97 11.77 18.49
CA TRP A 286 10.24 11.04 18.35
C TRP A 286 10.83 10.55 19.69
N LYS A 287 10.34 11.05 20.83
CA LYS A 287 10.65 10.48 22.17
C LYS A 287 9.76 9.29 22.54
N ARG A 288 8.68 9.06 21.78
CA ARG A 288 7.67 8.03 22.02
C ARG A 288 7.58 6.98 20.91
N TRP A 289 8.12 7.27 19.74
CA TRP A 289 8.15 6.40 18.56
C TRP A 289 9.56 5.84 18.36
N HIS A 290 9.64 4.51 18.21
CA HIS A 290 10.89 3.77 17.99
C HIS A 290 12.05 4.28 18.86
N ILE A 291 11.79 4.37 20.16
CA ILE A 291 12.61 5.10 21.15
C ILE A 291 14.06 4.64 21.13
N SER A 292 14.32 3.33 20.99
CA SER A 292 15.68 2.81 20.92
C SER A 292 16.45 3.39 19.73
N LEU A 293 15.85 3.42 18.53
CA LEU A 293 16.45 4.02 17.33
C LEU A 293 16.63 5.53 17.50
N SER A 294 15.58 6.23 17.97
CA SER A 294 15.62 7.66 18.21
C SER A 294 16.75 8.06 19.17
N SER A 295 17.03 7.23 20.19
CA SER A 295 18.15 7.42 21.10
C SER A 295 19.51 7.25 20.41
N ILE A 296 19.65 6.24 19.54
CA ILE A 296 20.87 6.00 18.77
C ILE A 296 21.14 7.17 17.82
N LEU A 297 20.14 7.59 17.04
CA LEU A 297 20.25 8.75 16.14
C LEU A 297 20.64 10.01 16.92
N ARG A 298 20.04 10.23 18.08
CA ARG A 298 20.36 11.39 18.93
C ARG A 298 21.80 11.37 19.42
N GLU A 299 22.29 10.25 19.94
CA GLU A 299 23.56 10.19 20.67
C GLU A 299 24.79 9.93 19.79
N TYR A 300 24.59 9.26 18.66
CA TYR A 300 25.68 8.88 17.75
C TYR A 300 25.73 9.76 16.49
N ILE A 301 24.65 10.47 16.14
CA ILE A 301 24.60 11.34 14.95
C ILE A 301 24.36 12.79 15.36
N PHE A 302 23.16 13.08 15.89
CA PHE A 302 22.72 14.47 16.12
C PHE A 302 23.62 15.24 17.11
N LEU A 303 23.83 14.71 18.32
CA LEU A 303 24.62 15.41 19.35
C LEU A 303 26.09 15.60 18.93
N PRO A 304 26.81 14.57 18.42
CA PRO A 304 28.16 14.76 17.90
C PRO A 304 28.22 15.80 16.78
N LEU A 305 27.27 15.77 15.83
CA LEU A 305 27.21 16.70 14.71
C LEU A 305 27.01 18.15 15.17
N VAL A 306 25.99 18.41 15.99
CA VAL A 306 25.68 19.76 16.48
C VAL A 306 26.84 20.32 17.33
N ARG A 307 27.47 19.48 18.17
CA ARG A 307 28.65 19.86 18.94
C ARG A 307 29.85 20.17 18.04
N GLY A 308 30.08 19.34 17.01
CA GLY A 308 31.12 19.56 16.01
C GLY A 308 30.93 20.88 15.25
N ILE A 309 29.71 21.14 14.77
CA ILE A 309 29.35 22.40 14.11
C ILE A 309 29.60 23.57 15.05
N SER A 310 29.08 23.52 16.28
CA SER A 310 29.22 24.62 17.24
C SER A 310 30.67 24.89 17.64
N LYS A 311 31.53 23.86 17.62
CA LYS A 311 32.95 23.97 17.98
C LYS A 311 33.80 24.49 16.83
N HIS A 312 33.58 24.01 15.61
CA HIS A 312 34.44 24.30 14.45
C HIS A 312 33.92 25.46 13.58
N PHE A 313 32.63 25.75 13.62
CA PHE A 313 31.97 26.78 12.83
C PHE A 313 31.25 27.77 13.75
N THR A 314 32.01 28.47 14.59
CA THR A 314 31.51 29.41 15.60
C THR A 314 30.73 30.60 15.01
N TRP A 315 30.95 30.90 13.72
CA TRP A 315 30.22 31.90 12.94
C TRP A 315 28.77 31.49 12.59
N ILE A 316 28.45 30.19 12.66
CA ILE A 316 27.08 29.70 12.41
C ILE A 316 26.24 29.87 13.69
N PRO A 317 25.07 30.53 13.63
CA PRO A 317 24.19 30.64 14.78
C PRO A 317 23.79 29.26 15.33
N ARG A 318 23.73 29.11 16.66
CA ARG A 318 23.38 27.82 17.31
C ARG A 318 22.07 27.22 16.80
N LEU A 319 21.09 28.06 16.50
CA LEU A 319 19.81 27.63 15.93
C LEU A 319 20.00 26.99 14.54
N ALA A 320 20.77 27.62 13.65
CA ALA A 320 21.06 27.10 12.32
C ALA A 320 21.85 25.78 12.40
N GLY A 321 22.84 25.68 13.29
CA GLY A 321 23.56 24.44 13.56
C GLY A 321 22.64 23.31 14.06
N THR A 322 21.67 23.63 14.91
CA THR A 322 20.66 22.67 15.40
C THR A 322 19.72 22.21 14.29
N ILE A 323 19.25 23.12 13.44
CA ILE A 323 18.38 22.82 12.29
C ILE A 323 19.12 21.92 11.29
N CYS A 324 20.36 22.26 10.95
CA CYS A 324 21.22 21.40 10.13
C CYS A 324 21.39 20.01 10.77
N GLY A 325 21.61 19.97 12.09
CA GLY A 325 21.64 18.73 12.86
C GLY A 325 20.39 17.87 12.66
N TYR A 326 19.19 18.45 12.76
CA TYR A 326 17.94 17.71 12.54
C TYR A 326 17.82 17.20 11.11
N LEU A 327 18.07 18.05 10.10
CA LEU A 327 17.95 17.68 8.69
C LEU A 327 18.92 16.56 8.31
N VAL A 328 20.19 16.65 8.71
CA VAL A 328 21.21 15.61 8.42
C VAL A 328 20.88 14.32 9.16
N THR A 329 20.49 14.40 10.44
CA THR A 329 20.15 13.19 11.21
C THR A 329 18.98 12.44 10.60
N PHE A 330 17.92 13.16 10.19
CA PHE A 330 16.75 12.52 9.60
C PHE A 330 16.92 12.16 8.13
N LEU A 331 17.79 12.83 7.38
CA LEU A 331 18.25 12.38 6.07
C LEU A 331 18.91 11.00 6.17
N LEU A 332 19.85 10.84 7.11
CA LEU A 332 20.51 9.56 7.37
C LEU A 332 19.51 8.50 7.87
N CYS A 333 18.53 8.89 8.69
CA CYS A 333 17.44 8.01 9.11
C CYS A 333 16.59 7.54 7.91
N GLY A 334 16.22 8.44 6.99
CA GLY A 334 15.51 8.08 5.76
C GLY A 334 16.31 7.13 4.87
N LEU A 335 17.59 7.44 4.64
CA LEU A 335 18.52 6.55 3.93
C LEU A 335 18.69 5.19 4.63
N TRP A 336 18.56 5.15 5.95
CA TRP A 336 18.56 3.90 6.71
C TRP A 336 17.28 3.08 6.52
N HIS A 337 16.12 3.70 6.31
CA HIS A 337 14.87 2.98 6.09
C HIS A 337 14.75 2.35 4.69
N GLY A 338 15.25 3.01 3.64
CA GLY A 338 15.15 2.43 2.29
C GLY A 338 16.07 3.09 1.27
N THR A 339 16.06 2.56 0.06
CA THR A 339 17.01 2.93 -1.02
C THR A 339 16.39 3.88 -2.05
N THR A 340 15.10 4.18 -1.93
CA THR A 340 14.36 5.02 -2.87
C THR A 340 14.16 6.44 -2.34
N LEU A 341 13.97 7.40 -3.25
CA LEU A 341 13.88 8.83 -2.92
C LEU A 341 12.71 9.18 -1.98
N ASN A 342 11.64 8.39 -1.96
CA ASN A 342 10.53 8.61 -1.03
C ASN A 342 10.96 8.47 0.44
N PHE A 343 11.93 7.60 0.78
CA PHE A 343 12.45 7.52 2.16
C PHE A 343 13.32 8.73 2.53
N VAL A 344 14.05 9.30 1.56
CA VAL A 344 14.78 10.56 1.76
C VAL A 344 13.80 11.69 2.04
N LEU A 345 12.71 11.79 1.28
CA LEU A 345 11.66 12.79 1.52
C LEU A 345 10.95 12.57 2.86
N TRP A 346 10.68 11.32 3.25
CA TRP A 346 10.16 10.99 4.57
C TRP A 346 11.10 11.47 5.68
N GLY A 347 12.41 11.24 5.54
CA GLY A 347 13.40 11.71 6.51
C GLY A 347 13.41 13.24 6.59
N LEU A 348 13.59 13.91 5.45
CA LEU A 348 13.60 15.37 5.41
C LEU A 348 12.30 16.00 5.92
N TRP A 349 11.14 15.36 5.69
CA TRP A 349 9.87 15.76 6.29
C TRP A 349 9.99 15.83 7.81
N HIS A 350 10.37 14.74 8.48
CA HIS A 350 10.51 14.73 9.94
C HIS A 350 11.60 15.68 10.46
N GLY A 351 12.73 15.81 9.75
CA GLY A 351 13.77 16.77 10.07
C GLY A 351 13.27 18.22 9.99
N ALA A 352 12.49 18.55 8.96
CA ALA A 352 11.86 19.86 8.81
C ALA A 352 10.82 20.11 9.91
N GLY A 353 10.02 19.11 10.28
CA GLY A 353 9.08 19.21 11.39
C GLY A 353 9.78 19.59 12.70
N LEU A 354 10.89 18.93 13.03
CA LEU A 354 11.68 19.27 14.22
C LEU A 354 12.30 20.68 14.14
N ALA A 355 12.78 21.08 12.96
CA ALA A 355 13.29 22.43 12.74
C ALA A 355 12.21 23.51 12.95
N VAL A 356 11.03 23.32 12.34
CA VAL A 356 9.89 24.22 12.49
C VAL A 356 9.44 24.28 13.95
N HIS A 357 9.31 23.13 14.62
CA HIS A 357 8.96 23.09 16.03
C HIS A 357 10.01 23.80 16.90
N LYS A 358 11.30 23.65 16.59
CA LYS A 358 12.38 24.33 17.32
C LYS A 358 12.30 25.85 17.20
N VAL A 359 12.01 26.36 15.99
CA VAL A 359 11.81 27.80 15.75
C VAL A 359 10.54 28.28 16.46
N TRP A 360 9.43 27.54 16.31
CA TRP A 360 8.15 27.86 16.95
C TRP A 360 8.28 27.97 18.48
N ALA A 361 8.98 27.03 19.11
CA ALA A 361 9.21 27.02 20.56
C ALA A 361 10.02 28.22 21.08
N GLN A 362 10.68 28.98 20.18
CA GLN A 362 11.39 30.21 20.52
C GLN A 362 10.56 31.48 20.30
N THR A 363 9.38 31.38 19.68
CA THR A 363 8.52 32.54 19.43
C THR A 363 7.83 33.04 20.72
N PRO A 364 7.62 34.35 20.88
CA PRO A 364 6.89 34.89 22.02
C PRO A 364 5.46 34.36 22.15
N PHE A 365 4.83 34.01 21.01
CA PHE A 365 3.47 33.47 20.99
C PHE A 365 3.39 32.08 21.64
N SER A 366 4.32 31.17 21.33
CA SER A 366 4.34 29.85 21.95
C SER A 366 4.62 29.92 23.46
N GLN A 367 5.48 30.86 23.89
CA GLN A 367 5.76 31.12 25.30
C GLN A 367 4.54 31.67 26.05
N LYS A 368 3.78 32.60 25.44
CA LYS A 368 2.53 33.12 26.00
C LYS A 368 1.45 32.03 26.12
N LEU A 369 1.32 31.16 25.10
CA LEU A 369 0.38 30.04 25.14
C LEU A 369 0.65 29.08 26.31
N GLN A 370 1.92 28.84 26.65
CA GLN A 370 2.29 28.00 27.80
C GLN A 370 1.94 28.64 29.16
N GLN A 371 1.72 29.96 29.19
CA GLN A 371 1.40 30.72 30.41
C GLN A 371 -0.11 30.86 30.65
N VAL A 372 -0.96 30.37 29.74
CA VAL A 372 -2.42 30.43 29.89
C VAL A 372 -2.86 29.52 31.05
N LYS A 373 -3.42 30.13 32.11
CA LYS A 373 -3.87 29.41 33.32
C LYS A 373 -5.24 28.74 33.17
N CYS A 374 -6.02 29.10 32.15
CA CYS A 374 -7.36 28.53 31.96
C CYS A 374 -7.27 27.07 31.52
N LYS A 375 -7.72 26.16 32.40
CA LYS A 375 -7.64 24.70 32.20
C LYS A 375 -8.38 24.23 30.93
N THR A 376 -9.53 24.82 30.63
CA THR A 376 -10.32 24.47 29.42
C THR A 376 -9.56 24.83 28.14
N VAL A 377 -8.99 26.03 28.08
CA VAL A 377 -8.19 26.50 26.92
C VAL A 377 -6.92 25.65 26.78
N GLN A 378 -6.28 25.31 27.90
CA GLN A 378 -5.09 24.44 27.89
C GLN A 378 -5.41 23.03 27.39
N ASN A 379 -6.52 22.43 27.83
CA ASN A 379 -6.95 21.11 27.35
C ASN A 379 -7.29 21.13 25.86
N ALA A 380 -8.02 22.14 25.39
CA ALA A 380 -8.33 22.32 23.97
C ALA A 380 -7.03 22.46 23.15
N PHE A 381 -6.08 23.26 23.63
CA PHE A 381 -4.77 23.40 22.99
C PHE A 381 -4.04 22.06 22.91
N VAL A 382 -3.99 21.27 23.98
CA VAL A 382 -3.36 19.94 23.98
C VAL A 382 -4.01 19.02 22.95
N VAL A 383 -5.34 18.94 22.89
CA VAL A 383 -6.05 18.09 21.92
C VAL A 383 -5.75 18.54 20.49
N ILE A 384 -5.78 19.85 20.22
CA ILE A 384 -5.45 20.42 18.90
C ILE A 384 -3.98 20.11 18.53
N SER A 385 -3.04 20.27 19.46
CA SER A 385 -1.63 19.97 19.25
C SER A 385 -1.39 18.49 18.94
N ILE A 386 -2.09 17.58 19.64
CA ILE A 386 -2.07 16.14 19.34
C ILE A 386 -2.63 15.87 17.95
N ALA A 387 -3.78 16.46 17.60
CA ALA A 387 -4.39 16.27 16.28
C ALA A 387 -3.48 16.76 15.15
N ILE A 388 -2.89 17.96 15.28
CA ILE A 388 -1.95 18.52 14.29
C ILE A 388 -0.73 17.62 14.16
N THR A 389 -0.14 17.19 15.27
CA THR A 389 1.04 16.31 15.26
C THR A 389 0.72 14.96 14.63
N PHE A 390 -0.42 14.35 14.97
CA PHE A 390 -0.88 13.11 14.39
C PHE A 390 -1.09 13.24 12.87
N CYS A 391 -1.77 14.30 12.41
CA CYS A 391 -1.96 14.55 10.98
C CYS A 391 -0.63 14.77 10.25
N TYR A 392 0.29 15.52 10.85
CA TYR A 392 1.62 15.78 10.28
C TYR A 392 2.45 14.50 10.13
N VAL A 393 2.47 13.67 11.17
CA VAL A 393 3.15 12.37 11.16
C VAL A 393 2.48 11.43 10.15
N SER A 394 1.15 11.39 10.14
CA SER A 394 0.36 10.60 9.19
C SER A 394 0.66 10.97 7.75
N PHE A 395 0.76 12.27 7.45
CA PHE A 395 1.18 12.74 6.14
C PHE A 395 2.60 12.27 5.78
N GLY A 396 3.51 12.25 6.75
CA GLY A 396 4.84 11.66 6.58
C GLY A 396 4.77 10.22 6.08
N TRP A 397 3.87 9.39 6.65
CA TRP A 397 3.71 7.99 6.23
C TRP A 397 3.28 7.80 4.78
N LEU A 398 2.78 8.84 4.11
CA LEU A 398 2.52 8.80 2.66
C LEU A 398 3.79 8.45 1.88
N PHE A 399 4.91 9.09 2.23
CA PHE A 399 6.22 8.83 1.61
C PHE A 399 6.82 7.49 2.04
N PHE A 400 6.37 6.94 3.16
CA PHE A 400 6.81 5.64 3.64
C PHE A 400 6.05 4.49 2.95
N ASN A 401 4.75 4.68 2.70
CA ASN A 401 3.88 3.67 2.09
C ASN A 401 3.92 3.66 0.56
N TYR A 402 4.04 4.83 -0.09
CA TYR A 402 3.93 4.96 -1.54
C TYR A 402 5.23 5.47 -2.19
N SER A 403 5.58 4.89 -3.35
CA SER A 403 6.61 5.44 -4.23
C SER A 403 6.20 6.78 -4.84
N LEU A 404 7.16 7.60 -5.27
CA LEU A 404 6.86 8.91 -5.87
C LEU A 404 5.99 8.81 -7.12
N ASN A 405 6.17 7.74 -7.91
CA ASN A 405 5.33 7.48 -9.09
C ASN A 405 3.87 7.17 -8.69
N GLN A 406 3.66 6.42 -7.61
CA GLN A 406 2.32 6.15 -7.07
C GLN A 406 1.70 7.43 -6.50
N ILE A 407 2.45 8.24 -5.75
CA ILE A 407 1.97 9.53 -5.25
C ILE A 407 1.56 10.46 -6.40
N ALA A 408 2.38 10.55 -7.46
CA ALA A 408 2.05 11.31 -8.66
C ALA A 408 0.79 10.77 -9.37
N SER A 409 0.62 9.44 -9.41
CA SER A 409 -0.58 8.80 -9.98
C SER A 409 -1.83 9.14 -9.17
N ILE A 410 -1.76 9.06 -7.83
CA ILE A 410 -2.86 9.43 -6.92
C ILE A 410 -3.23 10.91 -7.10
N GLN A 411 -2.23 11.79 -7.21
CA GLN A 411 -2.45 13.21 -7.48
C GLN A 411 -3.13 13.44 -8.84
N ALA A 412 -2.66 12.77 -9.90
CA ALA A 412 -3.25 12.89 -11.23
C ALA A 412 -4.70 12.44 -11.26
N VAL A 413 -5.00 11.27 -10.68
CA VAL A 413 -6.36 10.74 -10.53
C VAL A 413 -7.27 11.70 -9.77
N SER A 414 -6.78 12.25 -8.65
CA SER A 414 -7.56 13.19 -7.83
C SER A 414 -7.88 14.49 -8.59
N ARG A 415 -6.95 15.00 -9.40
CA ARG A 415 -7.15 16.21 -10.23
C ARG A 415 -8.11 15.96 -11.38
N LEU A 416 -7.99 14.79 -12.02
CA LEU A 416 -8.84 14.41 -13.15
C LEU A 416 -10.23 13.91 -12.71
N LYS A 417 -10.50 13.80 -11.40
CA LYS A 417 -11.71 13.19 -10.84
C LYS A 417 -12.06 11.88 -11.55
N LEU A 418 -11.02 11.10 -11.85
CA LEU A 418 -11.13 9.90 -12.68
C LEU A 418 -11.82 8.79 -11.88
N THR A 419 -12.83 8.19 -12.48
CA THR A 419 -13.56 7.04 -11.94
C THR A 419 -13.62 5.97 -13.00
N ALA A 420 -13.29 4.73 -12.62
CA ALA A 420 -13.45 3.57 -13.46
C ALA A 420 -14.58 2.72 -12.87
N ALA A 421 -15.57 2.41 -13.69
CA ALA A 421 -16.67 1.52 -13.31
C ALA A 421 -16.85 0.44 -14.38
N PRO A 422 -17.21 -0.80 -13.99
CA PRO A 422 -17.70 -1.77 -14.95
C PRO A 422 -18.92 -1.19 -15.66
N HIS A 423 -18.98 -1.39 -16.96
CA HIS A 423 -20.07 -0.90 -17.79
C HIS A 423 -20.54 -1.99 -18.73
N TYR A 424 -21.86 -2.09 -18.87
CA TYR A 424 -22.53 -3.09 -19.68
C TYR A 424 -23.16 -2.40 -20.87
N PHE A 425 -22.93 -2.93 -22.05
CA PHE A 425 -23.59 -2.50 -23.27
C PHE A 425 -24.54 -3.59 -23.75
N TYR A 426 -25.73 -3.17 -24.16
CA TYR A 426 -26.72 -4.05 -24.76
C TYR A 426 -26.82 -3.74 -26.25
N GLY A 427 -26.34 -4.68 -27.08
CA GLY A 427 -26.44 -4.69 -28.54
C GLY A 427 -26.67 -6.13 -29.04
N ASN A 428 -26.37 -6.43 -30.31
CA ASN A 428 -26.48 -7.80 -30.86
C ASN A 428 -25.54 -8.83 -30.20
N THR A 429 -24.61 -8.39 -29.35
CA THR A 429 -23.74 -9.21 -28.51
C THR A 429 -23.68 -8.66 -27.09
N TYR A 430 -23.66 -9.55 -26.09
CA TYR A 430 -23.35 -9.18 -24.70
C TYR A 430 -21.88 -8.78 -24.62
N THR A 431 -21.62 -7.49 -24.45
CA THR A 431 -20.26 -6.95 -24.33
C THR A 431 -20.09 -6.30 -22.97
N TRP A 432 -19.07 -6.75 -22.24
CA TRP A 432 -18.67 -6.16 -20.97
C TRP A 432 -17.47 -5.24 -21.19
N GLY A 433 -17.42 -4.16 -20.43
CA GLY A 433 -16.40 -3.15 -20.59
C GLY A 433 -16.16 -2.34 -19.33
N ILE A 434 -15.26 -1.37 -19.45
CA ILE A 434 -14.86 -0.46 -18.39
C ILE A 434 -15.18 0.94 -18.88
N ARG A 435 -16.06 1.64 -18.16
CA ARG A 435 -16.33 3.06 -18.37
C ARG A 435 -15.43 3.88 -17.46
N LEU A 436 -14.57 4.66 -18.08
CA LEU A 436 -13.76 5.68 -17.45
C LEU A 436 -14.50 7.02 -17.55
N LYS A 437 -14.97 7.57 -16.42
CA LYS A 437 -15.43 8.97 -16.36
C LYS A 437 -14.32 9.83 -15.78
N TYR A 438 -14.02 10.95 -16.42
CA TYR A 438 -12.99 11.89 -15.98
C TYR A 438 -13.40 13.31 -16.33
N ARG A 439 -12.76 14.29 -15.70
CA ARG A 439 -12.92 15.70 -16.00
C ARG A 439 -11.62 16.21 -16.62
N PRO A 440 -11.55 16.37 -17.96
CA PRO A 440 -10.34 16.86 -18.62
C PRO A 440 -10.04 18.29 -18.16
N ILE A 441 -8.76 18.65 -18.13
CA ILE A 441 -8.31 20.01 -17.80
C ILE A 441 -8.47 20.91 -19.03
N SER A 442 -8.24 20.37 -20.23
CA SER A 442 -8.43 21.03 -21.52
C SER A 442 -9.03 20.08 -22.56
N ALA A 443 -9.80 20.63 -23.50
CA ALA A 443 -10.37 19.88 -24.62
C ALA A 443 -9.31 19.33 -25.60
N ARG A 444 -8.06 19.84 -25.52
CA ARG A 444 -6.91 19.40 -26.35
C ARG A 444 -6.04 18.35 -25.67
N ASP A 445 -6.37 17.93 -24.45
CA ASP A 445 -5.64 16.87 -23.78
C ASP A 445 -5.77 15.55 -24.58
N LYS A 446 -4.80 14.64 -24.43
CA LYS A 446 -4.79 13.32 -25.08
C LYS A 446 -4.59 12.22 -24.04
N MET A 447 -5.13 11.04 -24.30
CA MET A 447 -4.94 9.88 -23.43
C MET A 447 -4.65 8.63 -24.27
N ASP A 448 -3.53 7.98 -24.00
CA ASP A 448 -3.25 6.62 -24.51
C ASP A 448 -3.57 5.60 -23.42
N ILE A 449 -3.92 4.38 -23.82
CA ILE A 449 -4.41 3.34 -22.92
C ILE A 449 -3.72 2.03 -23.26
N ASP A 450 -3.06 1.43 -22.29
CA ASP A 450 -2.59 0.05 -22.32
C ASP A 450 -3.46 -0.77 -21.35
N ILE A 451 -3.63 -2.06 -21.62
CA ILE A 451 -4.32 -2.99 -20.72
C ILE A 451 -3.50 -4.27 -20.56
N ARG A 452 -3.58 -4.89 -19.38
CA ARG A 452 -3.07 -6.25 -19.15
C ARG A 452 -3.95 -7.02 -18.19
N ALA A 453 -4.03 -8.33 -18.36
CA ALA A 453 -4.49 -9.20 -17.27
C ALA A 453 -3.40 -9.33 -16.20
N LYS A 454 -3.77 -9.55 -14.94
CA LYS A 454 -2.82 -9.74 -13.83
C LYS A 454 -1.86 -10.90 -14.16
N GLY A 455 -0.55 -10.63 -14.20
CA GLY A 455 0.49 -11.61 -14.55
C GLY A 455 0.85 -11.70 -16.05
N LYS A 456 0.21 -10.93 -16.94
CA LYS A 456 0.53 -10.87 -18.37
C LYS A 456 1.29 -9.58 -18.76
N SER A 457 1.86 -9.57 -19.97
CA SER A 457 2.49 -8.40 -20.58
C SER A 457 1.46 -7.31 -20.92
N TRP A 458 1.93 -6.06 -21.04
CA TRP A 458 1.10 -4.92 -21.43
C TRP A 458 0.74 -5.00 -22.91
N VAL A 459 -0.54 -4.80 -23.21
CA VAL A 459 -1.06 -4.71 -24.58
C VAL A 459 -1.56 -3.29 -24.78
N HIS A 460 -1.09 -2.63 -25.84
CA HIS A 460 -1.58 -1.30 -26.19
C HIS A 460 -3.03 -1.40 -26.68
N TYR A 461 -3.94 -0.63 -26.09
CA TYR A 461 -5.38 -0.72 -26.33
C TYR A 461 -5.89 0.43 -27.20
N ALA A 462 -5.48 1.68 -26.95
CA ALA A 462 -5.91 2.85 -27.72
C ALA A 462 -4.87 3.97 -27.71
N ASP A 463 -4.72 4.65 -28.85
CA ASP A 463 -3.82 5.79 -29.05
C ASP A 463 -4.58 7.12 -29.17
N ALA A 464 -4.02 8.16 -28.54
CA ALA A 464 -4.39 9.56 -28.74
C ALA A 464 -5.89 9.85 -28.67
N VAL A 465 -6.59 9.23 -27.71
CA VAL A 465 -8.02 9.46 -27.52
C VAL A 465 -8.25 10.92 -27.12
N ASN A 466 -9.00 11.65 -27.96
CA ASN A 466 -9.44 13.01 -27.63
C ASN A 466 -10.39 12.96 -26.44
N VAL A 467 -9.96 13.53 -25.32
CA VAL A 467 -10.66 13.46 -24.02
C VAL A 467 -11.82 14.46 -23.88
N GLY A 468 -12.30 15.04 -25.00
CA GLY A 468 -13.28 16.15 -25.01
C GLY A 468 -14.65 15.82 -24.42
N SER A 469 -15.03 14.56 -24.30
CA SER A 469 -16.35 14.12 -23.82
C SER A 469 -16.45 13.85 -22.31
N GLY A 470 -15.32 13.77 -21.58
CA GLY A 470 -15.29 13.44 -20.15
C GLY A 470 -15.68 11.98 -19.83
N THR A 471 -15.92 11.15 -20.84
CA THR A 471 -16.23 9.72 -20.67
C THR A 471 -15.59 8.89 -21.78
N PHE A 472 -14.94 7.80 -21.42
CA PHE A 472 -14.34 6.85 -22.35
C PHE A 472 -14.72 5.42 -21.98
N ASN A 473 -15.01 4.57 -22.97
CA ASN A 473 -15.40 3.18 -22.76
C ASN A 473 -14.36 2.24 -23.41
N VAL A 474 -13.83 1.30 -22.62
CA VAL A 474 -13.01 0.17 -23.06
C VAL A 474 -13.93 -1.05 -23.13
N TYR A 475 -14.08 -1.73 -24.27
CA TYR A 475 -15.00 -2.87 -24.45
C TYR A 475 -14.29 -4.17 -24.86
N GLY A 476 -14.95 -5.32 -24.59
CA GLY A 476 -14.63 -6.66 -25.11
C GLY A 476 -15.86 -7.33 -25.74
N GLU A 477 -15.71 -8.06 -26.85
CA GLU A 477 -16.81 -8.77 -27.53
C GLU A 477 -16.67 -10.29 -27.36
N ARG A 478 -17.70 -10.99 -26.83
CA ARG A 478 -17.75 -12.45 -26.91
C ARG A 478 -18.44 -12.87 -28.21
N ARG A 479 -17.67 -13.18 -29.25
CA ARG A 479 -18.21 -13.86 -30.44
C ARG A 479 -18.05 -15.37 -30.33
N ASN A 480 -19.16 -16.09 -30.51
CA ASN A 480 -19.14 -17.53 -30.72
C ASN A 480 -18.39 -17.85 -32.03
N ASN A 481 -17.23 -18.51 -31.91
CA ASN A 481 -16.53 -19.30 -32.93
C ASN A 481 -16.39 -18.76 -34.37
N ALA A 482 -16.10 -17.47 -34.59
CA ALA A 482 -15.52 -17.02 -35.86
C ALA A 482 -14.75 -15.70 -35.72
N VAL A 483 -13.43 -15.78 -35.94
CA VAL A 483 -12.55 -14.62 -36.13
C VAL A 483 -12.90 -13.99 -37.48
N THR A 484 -13.38 -12.75 -37.47
CA THR A 484 -13.41 -11.88 -38.66
C THR A 484 -12.83 -10.54 -38.30
N SER A 485 -11.80 -10.18 -39.06
CA SER A 485 -10.90 -9.06 -38.91
C SER A 485 -11.54 -7.75 -39.35
N GLU A 486 -11.76 -6.84 -38.40
CA GLU A 486 -11.66 -5.39 -38.56
C GLU A 486 -11.60 -4.78 -37.15
N PHE A 487 -10.44 -4.22 -36.77
CA PHE A 487 -10.10 -3.64 -35.45
C PHE A 487 -10.41 -4.52 -34.21
N SER A 488 -10.00 -5.80 -34.22
CA SER A 488 -10.26 -6.74 -33.12
C SER A 488 -9.01 -7.05 -32.29
N TYR A 489 -8.83 -6.35 -31.17
CA TYR A 489 -7.96 -6.77 -30.04
C TYR A 489 -8.75 -6.80 -28.71
N ASN A 490 -10.05 -7.08 -28.77
CA ASN A 490 -10.99 -6.84 -27.67
C ASN A 490 -11.74 -8.10 -27.24
N ASN A 491 -11.06 -9.02 -26.56
CA ASN A 491 -11.70 -10.07 -25.76
C ASN A 491 -11.19 -9.99 -24.32
N LEU A 492 -11.53 -8.91 -23.60
CA LEU A 492 -11.42 -8.95 -22.14
C LEU A 492 -12.37 -10.06 -21.66
N LEU A 493 -11.96 -10.92 -20.73
CA LEU A 493 -12.80 -11.92 -20.08
C LEU A 493 -13.15 -11.39 -18.68
N PRO A 494 -14.09 -12.00 -17.93
CA PRO A 494 -14.19 -11.78 -16.51
C PRO A 494 -12.82 -12.03 -15.83
N GLY A 495 -12.45 -11.16 -14.88
CA GLY A 495 -11.19 -11.25 -14.16
C GLY A 495 -10.54 -9.92 -13.82
N ASP A 496 -9.35 -9.99 -13.24
CA ASP A 496 -8.57 -8.83 -12.79
C ASP A 496 -7.62 -8.31 -13.88
N TYR A 497 -7.83 -7.05 -14.26
CA TYR A 497 -7.03 -6.32 -15.23
C TYR A 497 -6.31 -5.13 -14.61
N GLN A 498 -5.29 -4.64 -15.30
CA GLN A 498 -4.68 -3.35 -15.07
C GLN A 498 -4.70 -2.55 -16.37
N LEU A 499 -5.30 -1.37 -16.32
CA LEU A 499 -5.23 -0.34 -17.35
C LEU A 499 -4.06 0.59 -17.03
N ARG A 500 -3.34 1.06 -18.03
CA ARG A 500 -2.33 2.09 -17.92
C ARG A 500 -2.72 3.21 -18.85
N LEU A 501 -2.96 4.38 -18.29
CA LEU A 501 -3.30 5.58 -19.03
C LEU A 501 -2.04 6.44 -19.15
N HIS A 502 -1.67 6.83 -20.36
CA HIS A 502 -0.67 7.86 -20.60
C HIS A 502 -1.40 9.15 -20.95
N TYR A 503 -1.64 9.99 -19.94
CA TYR A 503 -2.34 11.25 -20.10
C TYR A 503 -1.37 12.37 -20.44
N GLN A 504 -1.59 13.04 -21.56
CA GLN A 504 -0.80 14.18 -22.03
C GLN A 504 -1.65 15.44 -21.98
N ARG A 505 -1.18 16.46 -21.25
CA ARG A 505 -1.82 17.77 -21.28
C ARG A 505 -1.46 18.52 -22.56
N ALA A 506 -2.39 19.32 -23.05
CA ALA A 506 -2.18 20.16 -24.23
C ALA A 506 -1.01 21.15 -24.09
N ASP A 507 -0.69 21.59 -22.87
CA ASP A 507 0.34 22.58 -22.57
C ASP A 507 1.67 21.96 -22.10
N ARG A 508 1.77 20.62 -22.05
CA ARG A 508 2.98 19.92 -21.60
C ARG A 508 3.36 18.79 -22.55
N ASN A 509 4.65 18.73 -22.90
CA ASN A 509 5.20 17.63 -23.70
C ASN A 509 5.39 16.32 -22.91
N SER A 510 5.23 16.33 -21.59
CA SER A 510 5.39 15.12 -20.77
C SER A 510 4.07 14.37 -20.58
N LYS A 511 4.08 13.08 -20.92
CA LYS A 511 2.97 12.15 -20.62
C LYS A 511 3.05 11.72 -19.16
N GLN A 512 1.93 11.81 -18.44
CA GLN A 512 1.78 11.28 -17.10
C GLN A 512 1.20 9.87 -17.16
N ARG A 513 1.86 8.93 -16.51
CA ARG A 513 1.41 7.54 -16.46
C ARG A 513 0.55 7.32 -15.22
N VAL A 514 -0.67 6.83 -15.44
CA VAL A 514 -1.61 6.41 -14.39
C VAL A 514 -1.89 4.92 -14.59
N ILE A 515 -1.76 4.10 -13.56
CA ILE A 515 -2.14 2.67 -13.63
C ILE A 515 -3.38 2.45 -12.79
N LEU A 516 -4.39 1.79 -13.37
CA LEU A 516 -5.70 1.53 -12.78
C LEU A 516 -5.98 0.03 -12.78
N PRO A 517 -6.07 -0.63 -11.62
CA PRO A 517 -6.61 -1.98 -11.54
C PRO A 517 -8.12 -1.95 -11.80
N VAL A 518 -8.63 -2.86 -12.62
CA VAL A 518 -10.07 -2.99 -12.87
C VAL A 518 -10.45 -4.45 -12.93
N THR A 519 -11.48 -4.82 -12.16
CA THR A 519 -12.06 -6.16 -12.18
C THR A 519 -13.30 -6.13 -13.06
N ILE A 520 -13.37 -7.06 -13.99
CA ILE A 520 -14.55 -7.33 -14.80
C ILE A 520 -15.26 -8.49 -14.11
N PRO A 521 -16.43 -8.27 -13.46
CA PRO A 521 -17.13 -9.33 -12.75
C PRO A 521 -17.68 -10.38 -13.73
N ASP A 522 -17.69 -11.65 -13.31
CA ASP A 522 -18.42 -12.69 -14.02
C ASP A 522 -19.91 -12.58 -13.66
N TYR A 523 -20.70 -12.10 -14.61
CA TYR A 523 -22.09 -11.73 -14.36
C TYR A 523 -23.01 -12.96 -14.24
N LEU A 524 -22.60 -14.13 -14.74
CA LEU A 524 -23.37 -15.38 -14.64
C LEU A 524 -23.40 -15.92 -13.20
N GLU A 525 -22.31 -15.78 -12.45
CA GLU A 525 -22.26 -16.19 -11.03
C GLU A 525 -22.84 -15.13 -10.09
N HIS A 526 -22.67 -13.84 -10.39
CA HIS A 526 -22.96 -12.79 -9.41
C HIS A 526 -24.42 -12.35 -9.33
N ALA A 527 -25.24 -12.62 -10.34
CA ALA A 527 -26.54 -11.98 -10.46
C ALA A 527 -27.75 -12.91 -10.30
N ASN A 528 -27.60 -14.25 -10.39
CA ASN A 528 -28.76 -15.18 -10.49
C ASN A 528 -29.82 -14.72 -11.50
N LEU A 529 -29.43 -13.92 -12.51
CA LEU A 529 -30.35 -13.35 -13.47
C LEU A 529 -30.55 -14.36 -14.59
N THR A 530 -31.81 -14.69 -14.85
CA THR A 530 -32.18 -15.47 -16.02
C THR A 530 -32.00 -14.65 -17.30
N ALA A 531 -31.95 -15.29 -18.46
CA ALA A 531 -31.90 -14.59 -19.75
C ALA A 531 -33.07 -13.58 -19.90
N ASP A 532 -34.22 -13.90 -19.31
CA ASP A 532 -35.41 -13.06 -19.31
C ASP A 532 -35.23 -11.77 -18.48
N ASP A 533 -34.50 -11.84 -17.36
CA ASP A 533 -34.21 -10.67 -16.53
C ASP A 533 -33.26 -9.68 -17.21
N LEU A 534 -32.31 -10.19 -18.00
CA LEU A 534 -31.40 -9.40 -18.82
C LEU A 534 -32.16 -8.70 -19.96
N GLU A 535 -33.11 -9.40 -20.59
CA GLU A 535 -33.95 -8.87 -21.66
C GLU A 535 -34.93 -7.80 -21.12
N ALA A 536 -35.51 -8.02 -19.93
CA ALA A 536 -36.36 -7.05 -19.24
C ALA A 536 -35.59 -5.77 -18.83
N LYS A 537 -34.32 -5.88 -18.44
CA LYS A 537 -33.46 -4.71 -18.12
C LYS A 537 -32.98 -3.97 -19.36
N ALA A 538 -32.69 -4.68 -20.45
CA ALA A 538 -32.40 -4.08 -21.75
C ALA A 538 -33.59 -3.27 -22.27
N CYS A 539 -34.82 -3.76 -22.05
CA CYS A 539 -36.07 -3.06 -22.37
C CYS A 539 -36.34 -1.83 -21.50
N ARG A 540 -35.73 -1.70 -20.30
CA ARG A 540 -35.85 -0.48 -19.47
C ARG A 540 -34.90 0.64 -19.90
N LEU A 541 -33.81 0.33 -20.61
CA LEU A 541 -32.84 1.34 -21.05
C LEU A 541 -33.17 1.93 -22.44
N THR A 542 -34.14 1.35 -23.14
CA THR A 542 -34.70 1.85 -24.41
C THR A 542 -35.81 2.91 -24.22
N ASP A 543 -35.96 3.43 -23.00
CA ASP A 543 -36.90 4.48 -22.52
C ASP A 543 -36.72 5.87 -23.18
N THR A 544 -36.22 5.94 -24.42
CA THR A 544 -36.17 7.18 -25.24
C THR A 544 -37.41 7.40 -26.12
N GLY A 545 -38.51 6.67 -25.89
CA GLY A 545 -39.80 6.94 -26.55
C GLY A 545 -40.73 5.75 -26.69
N TRP A 546 -42.03 6.04 -26.90
CA TRP A 546 -43.10 5.08 -27.12
C TRP A 546 -42.88 4.23 -28.38
N GLY A 547 -43.23 2.94 -28.30
CA GLY A 547 -43.16 1.98 -29.40
C GLY A 547 -44.15 0.84 -29.19
N ILE A 548 -44.61 0.22 -30.28
CA ILE A 548 -45.61 -0.86 -30.23
C ILE A 548 -44.90 -2.20 -30.36
N ARG A 549 -45.07 -3.08 -29.36
CA ARG A 549 -44.52 -4.44 -29.37
C ARG A 549 -45.51 -5.38 -30.05
N LEU A 550 -45.13 -5.94 -31.20
CA LEU A 550 -45.90 -6.94 -31.91
C LEU A 550 -45.32 -8.32 -31.65
N LYS A 551 -46.16 -9.25 -31.19
CA LYS A 551 -45.83 -10.68 -31.08
C LYS A 551 -46.60 -11.45 -32.15
N TYR A 552 -45.90 -12.18 -33.01
CA TYR A 552 -46.54 -13.01 -34.04
C TYR A 552 -45.75 -14.28 -34.36
N HIS A 553 -46.45 -15.25 -34.96
CA HIS A 553 -45.90 -16.54 -35.38
C HIS A 553 -46.02 -16.66 -36.90
N PRO A 554 -44.92 -16.49 -37.65
CA PRO A 554 -44.96 -16.65 -39.09
C PRO A 554 -45.19 -18.12 -39.48
N PRO A 555 -45.90 -18.37 -40.59
CA PRO A 555 -46.21 -19.73 -41.02
C PRO A 555 -44.98 -20.52 -41.46
N THR A 556 -43.88 -19.86 -41.84
CA THR A 556 -42.61 -20.50 -42.21
C THR A 556 -41.40 -19.72 -41.66
N ARG A 557 -40.28 -20.43 -41.42
CA ARG A 557 -39.05 -19.85 -40.85
C ARG A 557 -38.40 -18.77 -41.73
N ASP A 558 -38.68 -18.75 -43.02
CA ASP A 558 -38.09 -17.80 -44.00
C ASP A 558 -39.08 -16.72 -44.46
N ALA A 559 -40.29 -16.65 -43.87
CA ALA A 559 -41.28 -15.66 -44.25
C ALA A 559 -40.72 -14.24 -44.05
N LYS A 560 -40.91 -13.35 -45.03
CA LYS A 560 -40.71 -11.91 -44.80
C LYS A 560 -42.03 -11.33 -44.30
N VAL A 561 -41.96 -10.33 -43.44
CA VAL A 561 -43.16 -9.70 -42.88
C VAL A 561 -43.18 -8.24 -43.31
N ASP A 562 -44.28 -7.85 -43.94
CA ASP A 562 -44.60 -6.46 -44.21
C ASP A 562 -45.45 -5.95 -43.04
N ILE A 563 -45.06 -4.79 -42.52
CA ILE A 563 -45.77 -4.12 -41.43
C ILE A 563 -46.04 -2.69 -41.88
N GLU A 564 -47.30 -2.30 -41.81
CA GLU A 564 -47.74 -0.94 -42.07
C GLU A 564 -48.55 -0.44 -40.89
N TYR A 565 -48.44 0.86 -40.62
CA TYR A 565 -49.25 1.51 -39.60
C TYR A 565 -49.69 2.88 -40.09
N ARG A 566 -50.81 3.35 -39.54
CA ARG A 566 -51.30 4.72 -39.72
C ARG A 566 -52.02 5.20 -38.45
N PRO A 567 -51.97 6.49 -38.11
CA PRO A 567 -52.95 7.08 -37.21
C PRO A 567 -54.36 6.81 -37.74
N LEU A 568 -55.33 6.51 -36.88
CA LEU A 568 -56.71 6.21 -37.31
C LEU A 568 -57.34 7.38 -38.10
N GLN A 569 -56.86 8.61 -37.87
CA GLN A 569 -57.32 9.84 -38.52
C GLN A 569 -56.55 10.18 -39.83
N SER A 570 -55.59 9.34 -40.24
CA SER A 570 -54.81 9.54 -41.47
C SER A 570 -55.18 8.49 -42.51
N ASP A 571 -55.32 8.89 -43.77
CA ASP A 571 -55.55 7.97 -44.89
C ASP A 571 -54.27 7.37 -45.48
N SER A 572 -53.10 7.82 -45.03
CA SER A 572 -51.81 7.39 -45.56
C SER A 572 -51.15 6.33 -44.67
N TRP A 573 -50.89 5.16 -45.24
CA TRP A 573 -50.13 4.08 -44.61
C TRP A 573 -48.63 4.33 -44.71
N VAL A 574 -47.91 4.13 -43.61
CA VAL A 574 -46.45 4.18 -43.58
C VAL A 574 -45.89 2.77 -43.50
N ARG A 575 -45.01 2.42 -44.44
CA ARG A 575 -44.45 1.08 -44.58
C ARG A 575 -43.12 0.94 -43.85
N TYR A 576 -43.06 -0.05 -42.96
CA TYR A 576 -41.83 -0.48 -42.32
C TYR A 576 -41.12 -1.51 -43.21
N ARG A 577 -39.79 -1.39 -43.37
CA ARG A 577 -39.05 -2.28 -44.29
C ARG A 577 -39.15 -3.75 -43.85
N PRO A 578 -39.35 -4.69 -44.78
CA PRO A 578 -39.45 -6.10 -44.45
C PRO A 578 -38.12 -6.61 -43.88
N GLN A 579 -38.18 -7.24 -42.70
CA GLN A 579 -37.03 -7.90 -42.09
C GLN A 579 -37.08 -9.41 -42.34
N HIS A 580 -35.89 -10.01 -42.50
CA HIS A 580 -35.77 -11.46 -42.60
C HIS A 580 -35.97 -12.09 -41.23
N VAL A 581 -36.99 -12.94 -41.13
CA VAL A 581 -37.28 -13.73 -39.93
C VAL A 581 -36.25 -14.87 -39.87
N LYS A 582 -35.59 -15.05 -38.71
CA LYS A 582 -34.79 -16.24 -38.38
C LYS A 582 -35.35 -16.86 -37.09
N GLY A 583 -36.44 -17.62 -37.18
CA GLY A 583 -37.09 -18.27 -36.03
C GLY A 583 -38.62 -18.33 -36.11
N PHE A 584 -39.28 -18.98 -35.15
CA PHE A 584 -40.75 -19.21 -35.15
C PHE A 584 -41.56 -18.22 -34.28
N ARG A 585 -40.93 -17.45 -33.40
CA ARG A 585 -41.58 -16.42 -32.55
C ARG A 585 -40.81 -15.13 -32.65
N PHE A 586 -41.49 -14.03 -32.95
CA PHE A 586 -40.88 -12.71 -33.07
C PHE A 586 -41.58 -11.70 -32.17
N ALA A 587 -40.78 -10.87 -31.50
CA ALA A 587 -41.21 -9.67 -30.84
C ALA A 587 -40.57 -8.47 -31.55
N HIS A 588 -41.37 -7.61 -32.16
CA HIS A 588 -40.86 -6.41 -32.85
C HIS A 588 -41.38 -5.15 -32.19
N ILE A 589 -40.51 -4.15 -32.02
CA ILE A 589 -40.89 -2.82 -31.54
C ILE A 589 -40.92 -1.87 -32.75
N ILE A 590 -42.09 -1.39 -33.13
CA ILE A 590 -42.22 -0.34 -34.15
C ILE A 590 -41.96 1.01 -33.49
N LYS A 591 -40.91 1.71 -33.93
CA LYS A 591 -40.69 3.15 -33.67
C LYS A 591 -40.77 3.89 -35.00
N VAL A 592 -41.62 4.91 -35.07
CA VAL A 592 -41.94 5.65 -36.29
C VAL A 592 -41.00 6.84 -36.44
N GLN A 593 -40.29 6.93 -37.55
CA GLN A 593 -39.61 8.18 -37.95
C GLN A 593 -40.57 9.00 -38.80
N THR A 594 -41.21 10.00 -38.20
CA THR A 594 -41.77 11.12 -38.96
C THR A 594 -40.61 11.97 -39.49
N GLY A 595 -40.76 12.43 -40.73
CA GLY A 595 -39.71 13.19 -41.42
C GLY A 595 -39.24 14.41 -40.61
N HIS A 596 -37.93 14.64 -40.66
CA HIS A 596 -37.20 15.78 -40.07
C HIS A 596 -36.94 15.76 -38.56
N SER A 597 -36.61 14.60 -37.99
CA SER A 597 -35.75 14.47 -36.80
C SER A 597 -35.36 13.01 -36.62
N LYS A 598 -34.06 12.72 -36.39
CA LYS A 598 -33.57 11.33 -36.31
C LYS A 598 -34.01 10.54 -35.08
N ASN A 599 -34.84 11.08 -34.18
CA ASN A 599 -35.39 10.37 -33.01
C ASN A 599 -36.69 11.03 -32.54
N GLN A 600 -37.85 10.67 -33.10
CA GLN A 600 -39.14 11.01 -32.48
C GLN A 600 -39.97 9.74 -32.27
N SER A 601 -40.65 9.69 -31.13
CA SER A 601 -41.59 8.65 -30.71
C SER A 601 -42.93 8.80 -31.44
N LEU A 602 -43.70 7.71 -31.49
CA LEU A 602 -45.12 7.77 -31.83
C LEU A 602 -45.85 8.79 -30.93
N GLU A 603 -46.71 9.62 -31.51
CA GLU A 603 -47.61 10.49 -30.73
C GLU A 603 -48.70 9.64 -30.05
N PRO A 604 -49.21 10.05 -28.89
CA PRO A 604 -50.36 9.40 -28.29
C PRO A 604 -51.60 9.43 -29.21
N GLY A 605 -52.32 8.33 -29.30
CA GLY A 605 -53.50 8.20 -30.18
C GLY A 605 -53.82 6.76 -30.57
N VAL A 606 -54.90 6.57 -31.33
CA VAL A 606 -55.27 5.27 -31.90
C VAL A 606 -54.57 5.08 -33.24
N TYR A 607 -53.86 3.98 -33.38
CA TYR A 607 -53.20 3.58 -34.63
C TYR A 607 -53.85 2.32 -35.18
N CYS A 608 -54.05 2.27 -36.49
CA CYS A 608 -54.33 1.03 -37.19
C CYS A 608 -53.01 0.43 -37.66
N ILE A 609 -52.77 -0.83 -37.32
CA ILE A 609 -51.59 -1.58 -37.75
C ILE A 609 -52.07 -2.74 -38.59
N ARG A 610 -51.44 -2.94 -39.74
CA ARG A 610 -51.68 -4.11 -40.57
C ARG A 610 -50.40 -4.86 -40.84
N ILE A 611 -50.52 -6.19 -40.82
CA ILE A 611 -49.40 -7.11 -41.01
C ILE A 611 -49.80 -8.11 -42.08
N ARG A 612 -48.86 -8.45 -42.96
CA ARG A 612 -48.99 -9.59 -43.87
C ARG A 612 -47.68 -10.33 -44.01
N TYR A 613 -47.79 -11.62 -44.30
CA TYR A 613 -46.65 -12.49 -44.56
C TYR A 613 -46.37 -12.56 -46.06
N ILE A 614 -45.10 -12.57 -46.41
CA ILE A 614 -44.59 -12.83 -47.75
C ILE A 614 -43.87 -14.16 -47.69
N ASN A 615 -44.35 -15.14 -48.46
CA ASN A 615 -43.63 -16.38 -48.62
C ASN A 615 -42.63 -16.24 -49.79
N PRO A 616 -41.32 -16.09 -49.54
CA PRO A 616 -40.35 -15.86 -50.61
C PRO A 616 -40.24 -17.03 -51.60
N LYS A 617 -40.70 -18.25 -51.23
CA LYS A 617 -40.65 -19.43 -52.09
C LYS A 617 -41.89 -19.59 -52.99
N LYS A 618 -43.03 -18.97 -52.64
CA LYS A 618 -44.29 -19.10 -53.39
C LYS A 618 -44.80 -17.79 -54.01
N GLY A 619 -44.14 -16.66 -53.74
CA GLY A 619 -44.42 -15.37 -54.39
C GLY A 619 -45.79 -14.73 -54.05
N TYR A 620 -46.60 -15.32 -53.16
CA TYR A 620 -47.88 -14.76 -52.75
C TYR A 620 -47.76 -13.97 -51.43
N PHE A 621 -48.60 -12.95 -51.32
CA PHE A 621 -48.84 -12.17 -50.09
C PHE A 621 -50.05 -12.77 -49.37
N SER A 622 -49.98 -12.94 -48.05
CA SER A 622 -51.21 -13.18 -47.29
C SER A 622 -52.10 -11.93 -47.31
N ASP A 623 -53.38 -12.12 -47.02
CA ASP A 623 -54.27 -11.00 -46.72
C ASP A 623 -53.73 -10.19 -45.54
N TRP A 624 -54.06 -8.90 -45.54
CA TRP A 624 -53.71 -8.01 -44.44
C TRP A 624 -54.55 -8.36 -43.22
N THR A 625 -53.88 -8.61 -42.10
CA THR A 625 -54.54 -8.67 -40.79
C THR A 625 -54.38 -7.31 -40.13
N GLU A 626 -55.50 -6.62 -39.88
CA GLU A 626 -55.51 -5.29 -39.28
C GLU A 626 -55.92 -5.34 -37.80
N ARG A 627 -55.28 -4.53 -36.96
CA ARG A 627 -55.64 -4.32 -35.56
C ARG A 627 -55.47 -2.85 -35.18
N SER A 628 -56.42 -2.33 -34.41
CA SER A 628 -56.31 -1.01 -33.79
C SER A 628 -55.61 -1.13 -32.44
N VAL A 629 -54.63 -0.25 -32.20
CA VAL A 629 -53.86 -0.17 -30.95
C VAL A 629 -53.94 1.25 -30.42
N HIS A 630 -54.25 1.39 -29.13
CA HIS A 630 -54.35 2.69 -28.46
C HIS A 630 -53.03 3.00 -27.73
N ILE A 631 -52.38 4.10 -28.08
CA ILE A 631 -51.21 4.63 -27.36
C ILE A 631 -51.71 5.71 -26.39
N PRO A 632 -51.59 5.52 -25.06
CA PRO A 632 -52.16 6.43 -24.08
C PRO A 632 -51.50 7.82 -24.08
N THR A 633 -52.30 8.86 -23.82
CA THR A 633 -51.86 10.23 -23.57
C THR A 633 -51.40 10.38 -22.12
N GLY A 634 -50.11 10.13 -21.85
CA GLY A 634 -49.55 10.35 -20.51
C GLY A 634 -48.04 10.54 -20.50
N PRO A 635 -47.48 11.23 -19.49
CA PRO A 635 -46.04 11.21 -19.26
C PRO A 635 -45.59 9.77 -19.00
N ASN A 636 -44.41 9.42 -19.52
CA ASN A 636 -43.76 8.12 -19.41
C ASN A 636 -43.90 7.57 -17.97
N PRO A 637 -44.66 6.48 -17.71
CA PRO A 637 -44.93 6.03 -16.34
C PRO A 637 -43.62 5.56 -15.70
N SER A 638 -43.14 6.34 -14.74
CA SER A 638 -42.04 5.96 -13.86
C SER A 638 -42.53 4.92 -12.87
N GLY A 639 -42.07 3.67 -13.01
CA GLY A 639 -42.24 2.63 -12.00
C GLY A 639 -43.50 1.79 -12.17
N ASP A 640 -43.27 0.50 -12.39
CA ASP A 640 -44.11 -0.65 -12.06
C ASP A 640 -45.55 -0.80 -12.60
N ASN A 641 -46.13 0.18 -13.30
CA ASN A 641 -47.39 -0.01 -14.06
C ASN A 641 -47.18 0.15 -15.58
N LYS A 642 -46.34 -0.72 -16.17
CA LYS A 642 -46.33 -0.94 -17.63
C LYS A 642 -47.33 -2.05 -17.93
N ASP A 643 -48.62 -1.72 -18.02
CA ASP A 643 -49.59 -2.64 -18.62
C ASP A 643 -49.13 -2.91 -20.07
N GLU A 644 -48.64 -4.12 -20.28
CA GLU A 644 -48.33 -4.67 -21.60
C GLU A 644 -49.64 -4.75 -22.40
N ILE A 645 -49.82 -3.90 -23.42
CA ILE A 645 -50.80 -4.19 -24.47
C ILE A 645 -50.18 -5.26 -25.37
N SER A 646 -50.58 -6.51 -25.15
CA SER A 646 -50.13 -7.71 -25.88
C SER A 646 -50.77 -7.89 -27.25
#